data_AF-A0A2A4CUC6-F1
#
_entry.id   AF-A0A2A4CUC6-F1
#
_cell.length_a   1.000
_cell.length_b   1.000
_cell.length_c   1.000
_cell.angle_alpha   90.00
_cell.angle_beta   90.00
_cell.angle_gamma   90.00
#
_symmetry.space_group_name_H-M   'P 1'
#
loop_
_entity.id
_entity.type
_entity.pdbx_description
1 polymer ?
#
loop_
_entity_poly.entity_id
_entity_poly.type
_entity_poly.pdbx_seq_one_letter_code
_entity_poly.pdbx_strand_id
1 'polypeptide(L)'
;MARVREVGTLWIGGALSWMEQLCLKSFVEQGQKITLFSYEDIPNVPEGVIRRDGREVLDTDDFIKYEKKDSFALFADYFRIHMIAQNPGMIWVDTDVYCWRPMDYDSDYVFGYELPNSKRVNNAVLGLPADAPVTRDILAFMEDRYAIPPFLKRSMQDDYRAAAARGEPVHVSQQPWGVWGPMMISHFAEKHGLHDKVQPLDAFYPVTFRERTMMIREAEKVEEMLTERTTALHLWASNKRELGLRFNGVPRAGTFLDKLLKVQGIRPEFAPIKGRAKLVFEQKGADPAVFDMAGIAGVTSIADLGGTAPGLVLAAADRWDCDIHLIDLLPNGKWPDAPSDWVAPYRAHLEAEGIAPERIRVVARAGDLRPVDLLLNLSGFGDVNKVKHIAPVLEGALHSDNRMLMDIRKGSGAYPFLKGFGTNALVEEMPDGGGGTINRVVFTPNPPAPQAADPGWGEIARELTGKDGFYTEHDTGHSFLFIPRSEKVLVVTFDNLDIAMNKRDTRRPWGFEFIEKQGWSMLGVMAGGWTWYREPWVSDQFDRLATEGFFNRFERVVFYGASMGGYAACAFSPAHPGADVVAISPQSTLDKTLVPWETRYKVAWDRDYSGKYGDAAEASRTARRVNIFYDPYEPLDRGHADRFEGENVVRLRAPLMGHRLGSSLNQMGILSPIILGALDGSLTELEFYRRLRARRDSARYQRELFTRVVAKGHKDLARRLGRWVLARGDNRAIRLGLQKL
;
A
#
# COMPACT_ATOMS: atom_id res chain seq x y z
N MET A 1 45.46 21.72 -17.09
CA MET A 1 44.22 21.70 -17.92
C MET A 1 43.30 20.76 -17.19
N ALA A 2 42.23 21.30 -16.60
CA ALA A 2 41.33 20.57 -15.71
C ALA A 2 40.91 19.22 -16.34
N ARG A 3 41.25 18.11 -15.66
CA ARG A 3 40.98 16.74 -16.14
C ARG A 3 39.86 16.13 -15.31
N VAL A 4 38.69 15.91 -15.93
CA VAL A 4 37.62 15.13 -15.32
C VAL A 4 38.01 13.65 -15.37
N ARG A 5 38.17 13.05 -14.18
CA ARG A 5 38.55 11.64 -14.00
C ARG A 5 37.32 10.77 -13.77
N GLU A 6 37.45 9.50 -14.12
CA GLU A 6 36.50 8.48 -13.69
C GLU A 6 36.59 8.30 -12.17
N VAL A 7 35.45 8.12 -11.53
CA VAL A 7 35.36 7.79 -10.11
C VAL A 7 34.93 6.34 -9.93
N GLY A 8 35.46 5.68 -8.91
CA GLY A 8 35.14 4.30 -8.57
C GLY A 8 34.59 4.19 -7.15
N THR A 9 33.65 3.29 -6.95
CA THR A 9 33.07 2.97 -5.63
C THR A 9 32.71 1.50 -5.52
N LEU A 10 32.35 1.04 -4.32
CA LEU A 10 32.08 -0.38 -4.03
C LEU A 10 30.73 -0.57 -3.34
N TRP A 11 29.99 -1.58 -3.80
CA TRP A 11 28.83 -2.12 -3.09
C TRP A 11 28.84 -3.64 -3.12
N ILE A 12 29.00 -4.28 -1.96
CA ILE A 12 29.25 -5.73 -1.89
C ILE A 12 28.02 -6.53 -2.34
N GLY A 13 26.82 -6.17 -1.87
CA GLY A 13 25.62 -6.94 -2.14
C GLY A 13 24.32 -6.30 -1.64
N GLY A 14 23.20 -6.83 -2.13
CA GLY A 14 21.85 -6.34 -1.85
C GLY A 14 21.49 -5.00 -2.52
N ALA A 15 20.19 -4.66 -2.51
CA ALA A 15 19.67 -3.45 -3.15
C ALA A 15 20.19 -2.15 -2.49
N LEU A 16 20.41 -1.13 -3.32
CA LEU A 16 20.77 0.22 -2.90
C LEU A 16 19.59 0.91 -2.21
N SER A 17 19.85 1.69 -1.16
CA SER A 17 18.84 2.64 -0.66
C SER A 17 18.83 3.89 -1.54
N TRP A 18 17.82 4.75 -1.37
CA TRP A 18 17.74 6.03 -2.09
C TRP A 18 18.97 6.91 -1.87
N MET A 19 19.69 6.77 -0.75
CA MET A 19 20.88 7.56 -0.46
C MET A 19 22.04 7.19 -1.39
N GLU A 20 22.28 5.89 -1.58
CA GLU A 20 23.27 5.42 -2.56
C GLU A 20 22.86 5.81 -3.98
N GLN A 21 21.59 5.63 -4.33
CA GLN A 21 21.08 6.00 -5.65
C GLN A 21 21.26 7.50 -5.91
N LEU A 22 20.98 8.35 -4.91
CA LEU A 22 21.18 9.79 -4.97
C LEU A 22 22.63 10.16 -5.27
N CYS A 23 23.57 9.55 -4.55
CA CYS A 23 25.00 9.79 -4.74
C CYS A 23 25.47 9.32 -6.12
N LEU A 24 25.16 8.08 -6.51
CA LEU A 24 25.59 7.54 -7.80
C LEU A 24 25.00 8.34 -8.98
N LYS A 25 23.70 8.64 -8.93
CA LYS A 25 23.02 9.40 -9.98
C LYS A 25 23.60 10.82 -10.11
N SER A 26 23.99 11.44 -8.99
CA SER A 26 24.58 12.79 -9.04
C SER A 26 25.85 12.87 -9.88
N PHE A 27 26.72 11.84 -9.89
CA PHE A 27 27.90 11.85 -10.76
C PHE A 27 27.53 11.75 -12.24
N VAL A 28 26.56 10.90 -12.57
CA VAL A 28 26.06 10.72 -13.95
C VAL A 28 25.49 12.03 -14.49
N GLU A 29 24.62 12.69 -13.73
CA GLU A 29 23.95 13.95 -14.12
C GLU A 29 24.94 15.12 -14.23
N GLN A 30 26.03 15.10 -13.45
CA GLN A 30 27.13 16.07 -13.57
C GLN A 30 28.09 15.74 -14.73
N GLY A 31 27.87 14.64 -15.45
CA GLY A 31 28.71 14.21 -16.57
C GLY A 31 30.06 13.61 -16.16
N GLN A 32 30.24 13.22 -14.90
CA GLN A 32 31.44 12.54 -14.43
C GLN A 32 31.21 11.02 -14.40
N LYS A 33 32.03 10.27 -15.14
CA LYS A 33 31.94 8.80 -15.20
C LYS A 33 32.09 8.20 -13.80
N ILE A 34 31.14 7.36 -13.41
CA ILE A 34 31.17 6.62 -12.15
C ILE A 34 31.03 5.12 -12.39
N THR A 35 31.92 4.36 -11.76
CA THR A 35 31.96 2.91 -11.80
C THR A 35 31.63 2.34 -10.43
N LEU A 36 30.56 1.55 -10.37
CA LEU A 36 30.17 0.74 -9.23
C LEU A 36 30.74 -0.66 -9.38
N PHE A 37 31.74 -0.99 -8.54
CA PHE A 37 32.19 -2.35 -8.37
C PHE A 37 31.25 -3.09 -7.42
N SER A 38 30.87 -4.31 -7.77
CA SER A 38 30.01 -5.15 -6.92
C SER A 38 30.37 -6.63 -6.99
N TYR A 39 30.08 -7.38 -5.93
CA TYR A 39 30.33 -8.83 -5.88
C TYR A 39 29.05 -9.66 -6.16
N GLU A 40 27.89 -9.00 -6.14
CA GLU A 40 26.57 -9.52 -6.50
C GLU A 40 25.94 -8.64 -7.60
N ASP A 41 24.88 -9.13 -8.25
CA ASP A 41 24.05 -8.29 -9.11
C ASP A 41 23.13 -7.39 -8.27
N ILE A 42 23.23 -6.08 -8.51
CA ILE A 42 22.51 -5.07 -7.75
C ILE A 42 21.26 -4.65 -8.56
N PRO A 43 20.04 -4.91 -8.07
CA PRO A 43 18.83 -4.82 -8.90
C PRO A 43 18.41 -3.38 -9.26
N ASN A 44 18.90 -2.38 -8.54
CA ASN A 44 18.40 -1.00 -8.60
C ASN A 44 19.51 0.05 -8.70
N VAL A 45 20.58 -0.24 -9.45
CA VAL A 45 21.61 0.76 -9.79
C VAL A 45 21.03 1.80 -10.75
N PRO A 46 21.24 3.11 -10.51
CA PRO A 46 20.80 4.16 -11.43
C PRO A 46 21.35 3.98 -12.85
N GLU A 47 20.57 4.41 -13.84
CA GLU A 47 20.99 4.43 -15.24
C GLU A 47 22.24 5.32 -15.43
N GLY A 48 23.13 4.92 -16.34
CA GLY A 48 24.39 5.62 -16.63
C GLY A 48 25.56 5.29 -15.70
N VAL A 49 25.33 4.60 -14.58
CA VAL A 49 26.41 4.08 -13.73
C VAL A 49 27.04 2.86 -14.39
N ILE A 50 28.37 2.87 -14.53
CA ILE A 50 29.14 1.74 -15.08
C ILE A 50 29.19 0.65 -14.01
N ARG A 51 28.91 -0.60 -14.40
CA ARG A 51 28.94 -1.76 -13.50
C ARG A 51 30.14 -2.64 -13.82
N ARG A 52 30.94 -3.01 -12.83
CA ARG A 52 32.09 -3.92 -12.96
C ARG A 52 32.12 -4.94 -11.81
N ASP A 53 32.71 -6.11 -12.04
CA ASP A 53 32.85 -7.10 -10.99
C ASP A 53 33.95 -6.65 -10.02
N GLY A 54 33.67 -6.66 -8.71
CA GLY A 54 34.64 -6.37 -7.67
C GLY A 54 35.87 -7.28 -7.72
N ARG A 55 35.71 -8.50 -8.24
CA ARG A 55 36.79 -9.48 -8.43
C ARG A 55 37.86 -9.02 -9.43
N GLU A 56 37.55 -8.05 -10.28
CA GLU A 56 38.54 -7.41 -11.15
C GLU A 56 39.61 -6.64 -10.37
N VAL A 57 39.29 -6.19 -9.15
CA VAL A 57 40.20 -5.46 -8.26
C VAL A 57 40.75 -6.37 -7.16
N LEU A 58 39.87 -7.14 -6.51
CA LEU A 58 40.23 -8.09 -5.45
C LEU A 58 39.37 -9.35 -5.59
N ASP A 59 39.96 -10.43 -6.07
CA ASP A 59 39.29 -11.73 -6.09
C ASP A 59 39.37 -12.38 -4.70
N THR A 60 38.26 -12.36 -3.95
CA THR A 60 38.20 -12.83 -2.57
C THR A 60 36.79 -13.18 -2.13
N ASP A 61 36.68 -14.22 -1.29
CA ASP A 61 35.48 -14.54 -0.51
C ASP A 61 35.59 -14.07 0.96
N ASP A 62 36.75 -13.51 1.34
CA ASP A 62 37.06 -13.02 2.68
C ASP A 62 36.85 -11.50 2.80
N PHE A 63 35.60 -11.11 3.04
CA PHE A 63 35.21 -9.73 3.26
C PHE A 63 35.45 -9.29 4.71
N ILE A 64 36.67 -8.87 5.02
CA ILE A 64 37.08 -8.45 6.36
C ILE A 64 36.17 -7.36 6.97
N LYS A 65 35.82 -7.52 8.25
CA LYS A 65 34.96 -6.59 8.99
C LYS A 65 35.60 -6.16 10.30
N TYR A 66 35.20 -4.99 10.79
CA TYR A 66 35.44 -4.65 12.20
C TYR A 66 34.57 -5.52 13.11
N GLU A 67 35.18 -6.31 13.99
CA GLU A 67 34.48 -7.26 14.89
C GLU A 67 33.46 -6.56 15.79
N LYS A 68 33.83 -5.39 16.35
CA LYS A 68 32.96 -4.65 17.27
C LYS A 68 31.75 -3.99 16.61
N LYS A 69 31.80 -3.74 15.29
CA LYS A 69 30.78 -2.94 14.57
C LYS A 69 30.06 -3.70 13.46
N ASP A 70 30.51 -4.91 13.11
CA ASP A 70 29.96 -5.72 12.01
C ASP A 70 29.79 -4.87 10.72
N SER A 71 30.89 -4.26 10.29
CA SER A 71 30.91 -3.28 9.21
C SER A 71 31.99 -3.61 8.19
N PHE A 72 31.58 -3.64 6.92
CA PHE A 72 32.45 -3.81 5.75
C PHE A 72 33.28 -2.56 5.41
N ALA A 73 33.23 -1.50 6.23
CA ALA A 73 34.07 -0.32 6.02
C ALA A 73 35.57 -0.68 5.96
N LEU A 74 35.99 -1.69 6.72
CA LEU A 74 37.37 -2.18 6.68
C LEU A 74 37.72 -2.82 5.34
N PHE A 75 36.83 -3.62 4.77
CA PHE A 75 37.02 -4.17 3.43
C PHE A 75 37.01 -3.07 2.36
N ALA A 76 36.15 -2.06 2.48
CA ALA A 76 36.15 -0.91 1.58
C ALA A 76 37.45 -0.08 1.68
N ASP A 77 38.04 0.04 2.88
CA ASP A 77 39.37 0.62 3.08
C ASP A 77 40.46 -0.17 2.34
N TYR A 78 40.39 -1.50 2.34
CA TYR A 78 41.32 -2.35 1.58
C TYR A 78 41.08 -2.24 0.07
N PHE A 79 39.84 -2.42 -0.38
CA PHE A 79 39.46 -2.37 -1.78
C PHE A 79 39.82 -1.04 -2.44
N ARG A 80 39.59 0.11 -1.76
CA ARG A 80 39.85 1.42 -2.37
C ARG A 80 41.31 1.62 -2.78
N ILE A 81 42.25 1.16 -1.95
CA ILE A 81 43.68 1.31 -2.26
C ILE A 81 44.08 0.41 -3.41
N HIS A 82 43.61 -0.84 -3.44
CA HIS A 82 43.85 -1.76 -4.55
C HIS A 82 43.21 -1.24 -5.85
N MET A 83 42.02 -0.66 -5.79
CA MET A 83 41.36 -0.05 -6.94
C MET A 83 42.19 1.08 -7.52
N ILE A 84 42.68 2.01 -6.67
CA ILE A 84 43.53 3.13 -7.09
C ILE A 84 44.83 2.63 -7.71
N ALA A 85 45.47 1.61 -7.13
CA ALA A 85 46.72 1.05 -7.64
C ALA A 85 46.56 0.37 -9.00
N GLN A 86 45.42 -0.29 -9.25
CA GLN A 86 45.16 -1.02 -10.50
C GLN A 86 44.51 -0.16 -11.59
N ASN A 87 43.91 0.98 -11.24
CA ASN A 87 43.22 1.87 -12.18
C ASN A 87 43.85 3.29 -12.09
N PRO A 88 45.01 3.53 -12.73
CA PRO A 88 45.71 4.81 -12.65
C PRO A 88 44.83 6.00 -13.02
N GLY A 89 44.76 6.98 -12.12
CA GLY A 89 43.95 8.19 -12.30
C GLY A 89 42.46 8.01 -12.01
N MET A 90 42.01 6.89 -11.46
CA MET A 90 40.67 6.75 -10.90
C MET A 90 40.62 7.35 -9.48
N ILE A 91 39.54 8.08 -9.15
CA ILE A 91 39.31 8.62 -7.81
C ILE A 91 38.32 7.71 -7.08
N TRP A 92 38.66 7.25 -5.88
CA TRP A 92 37.70 6.58 -5.01
C TRP A 92 36.70 7.57 -4.43
N VAL A 93 35.43 7.18 -4.40
CA VAL A 93 34.37 7.86 -3.64
C VAL A 93 33.57 6.83 -2.82
N ASP A 94 33.27 7.13 -1.55
CA ASP A 94 32.32 6.32 -0.77
C ASP A 94 30.90 6.44 -1.40
N THR A 95 30.06 5.41 -1.25
CA THR A 95 28.71 5.40 -1.87
C THR A 95 27.72 6.40 -1.27
N ASP A 96 28.14 7.13 -0.23
CA ASP A 96 27.42 8.23 0.42
C ASP A 96 28.04 9.61 0.12
N VAL A 97 28.85 9.71 -0.95
CA VAL A 97 29.39 10.98 -1.48
C VAL A 97 28.56 11.47 -2.66
N TYR A 98 27.98 12.66 -2.53
CA TYR A 98 27.21 13.33 -3.59
C TYR A 98 28.13 14.22 -4.43
N CYS A 99 28.02 14.13 -5.76
CA CYS A 99 28.71 15.00 -6.71
C CYS A 99 27.98 16.34 -6.81
N TRP A 100 28.59 17.39 -6.29
CA TRP A 100 28.08 18.76 -6.39
C TRP A 100 28.40 19.36 -7.76
N ARG A 101 29.62 19.10 -8.25
CA ARG A 101 30.11 19.42 -9.60
C ARG A 101 31.26 18.47 -9.95
N PRO A 102 31.65 18.34 -11.24
CA PRO A 102 32.75 17.48 -11.63
C PRO A 102 34.04 17.76 -10.83
N MET A 103 34.70 16.69 -10.38
CA MET A 103 36.01 16.77 -9.73
C MET A 103 37.09 16.97 -10.79
N ASP A 104 37.41 18.22 -11.06
CA ASP A 104 38.22 18.69 -12.19
C ASP A 104 39.66 19.04 -11.80
N TYR A 105 40.24 18.28 -10.87
CA TYR A 105 41.59 18.50 -10.36
C TYR A 105 42.66 18.18 -11.43
N ASP A 106 43.78 18.90 -11.46
CA ASP A 106 44.90 18.56 -12.37
C ASP A 106 45.76 17.42 -11.79
N SER A 107 45.94 17.40 -10.47
CA SER A 107 46.75 16.42 -9.73
C SER A 107 46.05 15.06 -9.56
N ASP A 108 46.83 13.96 -9.55
CA ASP A 108 46.33 12.63 -9.16
C ASP A 108 46.20 12.47 -7.63
N TYR A 109 46.78 13.39 -6.85
CA TYR A 109 46.50 13.51 -5.41
C TYR A 109 45.17 14.25 -5.20
N VAL A 110 44.12 13.51 -4.86
CA VAL A 110 42.76 14.04 -4.63
C VAL A 110 42.22 13.53 -3.30
N PHE A 111 42.47 14.25 -2.22
CA PHE A 111 41.95 13.97 -0.87
C PHE A 111 41.91 15.27 -0.07
N GLY A 112 41.06 15.33 0.96
CA GLY A 112 40.82 16.57 1.71
C GLY A 112 40.89 16.39 3.22
N TYR A 113 41.07 17.52 3.92
CA TYR A 113 41.04 17.56 5.38
C TYR A 113 39.63 17.23 5.91
N GLU A 114 39.56 16.43 6.99
CA GLU A 114 38.30 16.00 7.61
C GLU A 114 37.73 17.01 8.63
N LEU A 115 38.63 17.79 9.25
CA LEU A 115 38.30 18.64 10.40
C LEU A 115 38.94 20.04 10.26
N PRO A 116 38.27 21.10 10.75
CA PRO A 116 38.87 22.43 10.84
C PRO A 116 40.15 22.40 11.67
N ASN A 117 41.18 23.14 11.21
CA ASN A 117 42.46 23.30 11.91
C ASN A 117 43.14 21.98 12.30
N SER A 118 42.98 20.95 11.48
CA SER A 118 43.54 19.62 11.71
C SER A 118 44.34 19.16 10.49
N LYS A 119 45.40 18.38 10.73
CA LYS A 119 46.10 17.65 9.67
C LYS A 119 45.43 16.31 9.30
N ARG A 120 44.26 16.02 9.86
CA ARG A 120 43.54 14.77 9.62
C ARG A 120 42.92 14.76 8.22
N VAL A 121 43.33 13.81 7.40
CA VAL A 121 42.85 13.59 6.03
C VAL A 121 41.77 12.50 6.06
N ASN A 122 40.66 12.74 5.39
CA ASN A 122 39.59 11.75 5.21
C ASN A 122 39.87 10.91 3.95
N ASN A 123 39.32 9.70 3.88
CA ASN A 123 39.49 8.77 2.77
C ASN A 123 38.21 8.51 1.97
N ALA A 124 37.09 9.17 2.30
CA ALA A 124 35.83 9.04 1.57
C ALA A 124 35.88 9.59 0.13
N VAL A 125 36.78 10.53 -0.14
CA VAL A 125 37.22 10.91 -1.48
C VAL A 125 38.74 10.77 -1.52
N LEU A 126 39.26 9.86 -2.36
CA LEU A 126 40.68 9.52 -2.37
C LEU A 126 41.18 9.19 -3.79
N GLY A 127 42.08 10.02 -4.29
CA GLY A 127 42.93 9.75 -5.45
C GLY A 127 44.39 9.81 -5.04
N LEU A 128 45.18 8.83 -5.47
CA LEU A 128 46.63 8.80 -5.34
C LEU A 128 47.23 8.35 -6.68
N PRO A 129 48.43 8.82 -7.08
CA PRO A 129 49.12 8.22 -8.22
C PRO A 129 49.47 6.76 -7.92
N ALA A 130 49.16 5.85 -8.85
CA ALA A 130 49.30 4.41 -8.65
C ALA A 130 50.77 3.99 -8.37
N ASP A 131 51.73 4.67 -8.97
CA ASP A 131 53.17 4.42 -8.88
C ASP A 131 53.89 5.30 -7.84
N ALA A 132 53.16 6.10 -7.07
CA ALA A 132 53.76 6.95 -6.04
C ALA A 132 54.28 6.12 -4.85
N PRO A 133 55.38 6.54 -4.19
CA PRO A 133 55.87 5.89 -2.97
C PRO A 133 54.81 5.75 -1.88
N VAL A 134 53.92 6.73 -1.72
CA VAL A 134 52.84 6.69 -0.73
C VAL A 134 51.87 5.52 -0.97
N THR A 135 51.51 5.25 -2.22
CA THR A 135 50.59 4.15 -2.58
C THR A 135 51.23 2.80 -2.31
N ARG A 136 52.51 2.62 -2.66
CA ARG A 136 53.27 1.40 -2.35
C ARG A 136 53.43 1.16 -0.85
N ASP A 137 53.77 2.20 -0.09
CA ASP A 137 53.96 2.09 1.35
C ASP A 137 52.64 1.77 2.07
N ILE A 138 51.52 2.33 1.61
CA ILE A 138 50.19 1.97 2.11
C ILE A 138 49.88 0.50 1.82
N LEU A 139 50.06 0.05 0.56
CA LEU A 139 49.80 -1.35 0.19
C LEU A 139 50.65 -2.32 1.01
N ALA A 140 51.95 -2.06 1.13
CA ALA A 140 52.87 -2.87 1.94
C ALA A 140 52.46 -2.92 3.42
N PHE A 141 51.91 -1.83 3.95
CA PHE A 141 51.37 -1.81 5.32
C PHE A 141 50.10 -2.65 5.46
N MET A 142 49.27 -2.74 4.42
CA MET A 142 48.01 -3.51 4.44
C MET A 142 48.20 -5.01 4.17
N GLU A 143 49.34 -5.42 3.61
CA GLU A 143 49.68 -6.84 3.38
C GLU A 143 49.71 -7.65 4.69
N ASP A 144 50.19 -7.03 5.78
CA ASP A 144 50.19 -7.64 7.11
C ASP A 144 48.95 -7.21 7.91
N ARG A 145 47.95 -8.10 7.98
CA ARG A 145 46.72 -7.89 8.75
C ARG A 145 46.93 -7.85 10.27
N TYR A 146 48.13 -8.15 10.76
CA TYR A 146 48.51 -8.09 12.16
C TYR A 146 49.53 -6.98 12.43
N ALA A 147 49.81 -6.12 11.43
CA ALA A 147 50.74 -5.02 11.56
C ALA A 147 50.35 -4.13 12.73
N ILE A 148 51.35 -3.75 13.54
CA ILE A 148 51.19 -2.81 14.65
C ILE A 148 51.32 -1.39 14.08
N PRO A 149 50.22 -0.61 13.96
CA PRO A 149 50.28 0.65 13.25
C PRO A 149 51.13 1.68 14.01
N PRO A 150 52.11 2.32 13.36
CA PRO A 150 53.03 3.24 14.03
C PRO A 150 52.35 4.53 14.50
N PHE A 151 51.16 4.82 13.98
CA PHE A 151 50.33 5.99 14.29
C PHE A 151 49.30 5.75 15.41
N LEU A 152 49.25 4.56 16.02
CA LEU A 152 48.49 4.35 17.25
C LEU A 152 49.21 4.95 18.46
N LYS A 153 48.46 5.21 19.54
CA LYS A 153 49.05 5.62 20.83
C LYS A 153 50.09 4.58 21.27
N ARG A 154 51.18 5.06 21.87
CA ARG A 154 52.29 4.19 22.28
C ARG A 154 51.84 3.03 23.17
N SER A 155 50.95 3.29 24.12
CA SER A 155 50.37 2.26 25.00
C SER A 155 49.69 1.14 24.21
N MET A 156 48.88 1.46 23.19
CA MET A 156 48.22 0.44 22.37
C MET A 156 49.23 -0.35 21.53
N GLN A 157 50.30 0.29 21.05
CA GLN A 157 51.36 -0.42 20.35
C GLN A 157 52.07 -1.41 21.28
N ASP A 158 52.34 -1.01 22.52
CA ASP A 158 52.99 -1.87 23.52
C ASP A 158 52.08 -3.03 23.91
N ASP A 159 50.77 -2.79 24.07
CA ASP A 159 49.76 -3.84 24.28
C ASP A 159 49.75 -4.85 23.12
N TYR A 160 49.84 -4.37 21.87
CA TYR A 160 49.85 -5.24 20.68
C TYR A 160 51.14 -6.03 20.56
N ARG A 161 52.30 -5.42 20.90
CA ARG A 161 53.59 -6.13 20.97
C ARG A 161 53.55 -7.22 22.03
N ALA A 162 53.00 -6.91 23.21
CA ALA A 162 52.85 -7.88 24.29
C ALA A 162 51.90 -9.03 23.92
N ALA A 163 50.81 -8.74 23.22
CA ALA A 163 49.88 -9.76 22.72
C ALA A 163 50.53 -10.66 21.67
N ALA A 164 51.26 -10.09 20.70
CA ALA A 164 52.04 -10.85 19.73
C ALA A 164 53.11 -11.73 20.38
N ALA A 165 53.81 -11.23 21.41
CA ALA A 165 54.80 -12.00 22.16
C ALA A 165 54.19 -13.19 22.94
N ARG A 166 52.89 -13.15 23.25
CA ARG A 166 52.14 -14.28 23.83
C ARG A 166 51.58 -15.24 22.78
N GLY A 167 51.84 -15.02 21.48
CA GLY A 167 51.27 -15.81 20.39
C GLY A 167 49.84 -15.42 20.02
N GLU A 168 49.34 -14.27 20.49
CA GLU A 168 47.99 -13.76 20.26
C GLU A 168 48.04 -12.39 19.54
N PRO A 169 48.57 -12.29 18.31
CA PRO A 169 48.68 -11.00 17.62
C PRO A 169 47.30 -10.41 17.32
N VAL A 170 47.18 -9.08 17.42
CA VAL A 170 45.90 -8.37 17.24
C VAL A 170 45.61 -8.14 15.77
N HIS A 171 44.67 -8.91 15.22
CA HIS A 171 44.21 -8.76 13.84
C HIS A 171 43.55 -7.38 13.60
N VAL A 172 43.67 -6.84 12.39
CA VAL A 172 43.12 -5.53 12.01
C VAL A 172 41.62 -5.38 12.31
N SER A 173 40.84 -6.45 12.26
CA SER A 173 39.41 -6.47 12.64
C SER A 173 39.13 -6.03 14.08
N GLN A 174 40.13 -6.18 14.96
CA GLN A 174 40.07 -5.87 16.40
C GLN A 174 40.65 -4.49 16.73
N GLN A 175 41.38 -3.89 15.78
CA GLN A 175 42.02 -2.59 15.93
C GLN A 175 40.99 -1.44 15.85
N PRO A 176 41.36 -0.19 16.25
CA PRO A 176 40.43 0.93 16.26
C PRO A 176 39.82 1.25 14.89
N TRP A 177 38.62 1.84 14.92
CA TRP A 177 37.93 2.29 13.71
C TRP A 177 38.75 3.33 12.94
N GLY A 178 38.86 3.14 11.62
CA GLY A 178 39.61 4.03 10.73
C GLY A 178 41.10 3.77 10.72
N VAL A 179 41.58 2.65 11.29
CA VAL A 179 43.00 2.28 11.29
C VAL A 179 43.56 2.19 9.88
N TRP A 180 42.86 1.54 8.95
CA TRP A 180 43.18 1.49 7.51
C TRP A 180 42.49 2.58 6.70
N GLY A 181 41.76 3.47 7.37
CA GLY A 181 41.06 4.58 6.76
C GLY A 181 41.75 5.92 7.08
N PRO A 182 41.03 6.92 7.64
CA PRO A 182 41.58 8.25 7.87
C PRO A 182 42.87 8.29 8.70
N MET A 183 43.08 7.36 9.64
CA MET A 183 44.29 7.34 10.48
C MET A 183 45.55 7.02 9.67
N MET A 184 45.48 5.96 8.86
CA MET A 184 46.56 5.56 7.97
C MET A 184 46.83 6.62 6.89
N ILE A 185 45.78 7.12 6.23
CA ILE A 185 45.94 8.13 5.18
C ILE A 185 46.58 9.40 5.76
N SER A 186 46.16 9.85 6.95
CA SER A 186 46.79 11.01 7.61
C SER A 186 48.27 10.76 7.93
N HIS A 187 48.61 9.56 8.42
CA HIS A 187 50.00 9.20 8.73
C HIS A 187 50.89 9.21 7.48
N PHE A 188 50.45 8.56 6.41
CA PHE A 188 51.23 8.50 5.17
C PHE A 188 51.25 9.83 4.42
N ALA A 189 50.21 10.65 4.52
CA ALA A 189 50.26 12.03 4.02
C ALA A 189 51.37 12.85 4.71
N GLU A 190 51.50 12.78 6.03
CA GLU A 190 52.57 13.44 6.78
C GLU A 190 53.94 12.83 6.44
N LYS A 191 54.07 11.50 6.47
CA LYS A 191 55.33 10.77 6.20
C LYS A 191 55.91 11.12 4.83
N HIS A 192 55.06 11.31 3.83
CA HIS A 192 55.49 11.66 2.47
C HIS A 192 55.42 13.17 2.17
N GLY A 193 55.12 14.01 3.16
CA GLY A 193 55.13 15.47 3.02
C GLY A 193 54.04 16.02 2.09
N LEU A 194 52.88 15.38 2.01
CA LEU A 194 51.82 15.65 1.02
C LEU A 194 50.80 16.73 1.44
N HIS A 195 51.04 17.46 2.53
CA HIS A 195 50.07 18.42 3.07
C HIS A 195 49.75 19.59 2.13
N ASP A 196 50.66 19.93 1.22
CA ASP A 196 50.48 20.92 0.16
C ASP A 196 49.56 20.42 -0.98
N LYS A 197 49.30 19.11 -1.04
CA LYS A 197 48.40 18.47 -2.02
C LYS A 197 46.99 18.22 -1.47
N VAL A 198 46.79 18.30 -0.16
CA VAL A 198 45.50 18.06 0.49
C VAL A 198 44.55 19.22 0.18
N GLN A 199 43.36 18.90 -0.33
CA GLN A 199 42.30 19.88 -0.57
C GLN A 199 41.76 20.46 0.75
N PRO A 200 41.33 21.73 0.77
CA PRO A 200 40.72 22.33 1.95
C PRO A 200 39.42 21.60 2.34
N LEU A 201 39.01 21.75 3.61
CA LEU A 201 37.85 21.09 4.20
C LEU A 201 36.58 21.22 3.35
N ASP A 202 36.32 22.42 2.83
CA ASP A 202 35.11 22.77 2.08
C ASP A 202 35.07 22.20 0.65
N ALA A 203 36.14 21.57 0.16
CA ALA A 203 36.14 20.90 -1.13
C ALA A 203 35.23 19.66 -1.14
N PHE A 204 35.22 18.89 -0.05
CA PHE A 204 34.49 17.62 0.07
C PHE A 204 33.66 17.47 1.35
N TYR A 205 34.04 18.18 2.41
CA TYR A 205 33.47 18.03 3.77
C TYR A 205 33.02 19.37 4.38
N PRO A 206 32.29 20.24 3.64
CA PRO A 206 31.82 21.51 4.20
C PRO A 206 30.95 21.30 5.44
N VAL A 207 30.16 20.22 5.46
CA VAL A 207 29.47 19.75 6.67
C VAL A 207 30.30 18.63 7.31
N THR A 208 30.91 18.91 8.46
CA THR A 208 31.77 17.93 9.16
C THR A 208 30.96 16.77 9.74
N PHE A 209 31.63 15.67 10.10
CA PHE A 209 30.96 14.54 10.78
C PHE A 209 30.23 14.97 12.06
N ARG A 210 30.72 15.99 12.78
CA ARG A 210 30.06 16.49 14.00
C ARG A 210 28.73 17.20 13.66
N GLU A 211 28.68 17.84 12.51
CA GLU A 211 27.54 18.64 12.03
C GLU A 211 26.60 17.86 11.11
N ARG A 212 26.97 16.64 10.69
CA ARG A 212 26.27 15.78 9.72
C ARG A 212 24.74 15.79 9.75
N THR A 213 24.12 15.93 10.93
CA THR A 213 22.65 16.01 11.06
C THR A 213 22.05 17.27 10.44
N MET A 214 22.84 18.26 10.05
CA MET A 214 22.39 19.41 9.25
C MET A 214 21.83 18.98 7.89
N MET A 215 22.32 17.87 7.31
CA MET A 215 21.80 17.33 6.04
C MET A 215 20.31 16.95 6.12
N ILE A 216 19.81 16.64 7.33
CA ILE A 216 18.40 16.27 7.57
C ILE A 216 17.62 17.41 8.25
N ARG A 217 18.13 18.64 8.13
CA ARG A 217 17.52 19.90 8.59
C ARG A 217 17.32 20.82 7.39
N GLU A 218 16.92 22.08 7.64
CA GLU A 218 16.60 23.08 6.62
C GLU A 218 17.75 23.24 5.61
N ALA A 219 17.42 23.21 4.31
CA ALA A 219 18.40 23.17 3.22
C ALA A 219 19.37 24.37 3.22
N GLU A 220 18.86 25.56 3.54
CA GLU A 220 19.60 26.83 3.57
C GLU A 220 20.87 26.74 4.45
N LYS A 221 20.80 26.02 5.58
CA LYS A 221 21.92 25.87 6.51
C LYS A 221 23.10 25.10 5.93
N VAL A 222 22.85 24.18 5.01
CA VAL A 222 23.91 23.45 4.32
C VAL A 222 24.43 24.29 3.16
N GLU A 223 23.54 24.98 2.44
CA GLU A 223 23.88 25.83 1.30
C GLU A 223 24.82 26.98 1.67
N GLU A 224 24.64 27.58 2.85
CA GLU A 224 25.55 28.60 3.40
C GLU A 224 26.99 28.10 3.63
N MET A 225 27.18 26.78 3.75
CA MET A 225 28.50 26.17 3.95
C MET A 225 29.19 25.78 2.63
N LEU A 226 28.49 25.87 1.50
CA LEU A 226 29.01 25.52 0.18
C LEU A 226 29.84 26.68 -0.38
N THR A 227 30.96 26.36 -1.03
CA THR A 227 31.83 27.35 -1.67
C THR A 227 32.10 26.97 -3.12
N GLU A 228 32.71 27.87 -3.89
CA GLU A 228 33.15 27.58 -5.26
C GLU A 228 34.15 26.40 -5.33
N ARG A 229 34.83 26.09 -4.20
CA ARG A 229 35.75 24.95 -4.10
C ARG A 229 35.05 23.61 -3.94
N THR A 230 33.78 23.60 -3.51
CA THR A 230 33.03 22.37 -3.26
C THR A 230 32.79 21.62 -4.56
N THR A 231 33.35 20.41 -4.67
CA THR A 231 33.11 19.48 -5.79
C THR A 231 32.25 18.30 -5.36
N ALA A 232 32.34 17.90 -4.09
CA ALA A 232 31.52 16.82 -3.55
C ALA A 232 31.08 17.09 -2.12
N LEU A 233 30.09 16.32 -1.68
CA LEU A 233 29.50 16.40 -0.36
C LEU A 233 29.43 15.01 0.24
N HIS A 234 30.18 14.77 1.31
CA HIS A 234 30.00 13.55 2.09
C HIS A 234 28.70 13.64 2.89
N LEU A 235 27.69 12.86 2.52
CA LEU A 235 26.37 12.87 3.17
C LEU A 235 26.35 12.11 4.51
N TRP A 236 27.43 11.37 4.80
CA TRP A 236 27.65 10.56 5.99
C TRP A 236 26.55 9.51 6.19
N ALA A 237 26.85 8.24 5.89
CA ALA A 237 25.93 7.10 6.02
C ALA A 237 25.41 6.91 7.46
N SER A 238 25.99 7.60 8.44
CA SER A 238 25.43 7.68 9.79
C SER A 238 24.13 8.47 9.92
N ASN A 239 23.83 9.37 8.99
CA ASN A 239 22.51 9.99 8.89
C ASN A 239 21.42 8.96 8.60
N LYS A 240 21.73 7.82 7.96
CA LYS A 240 20.76 6.73 7.76
C LYS A 240 20.13 6.24 9.06
N ARG A 241 20.91 6.22 10.15
CA ARG A 241 20.40 5.84 11.47
C ARG A 241 19.39 6.86 12.00
N GLU A 242 19.70 8.14 11.88
CA GLU A 242 18.76 9.19 12.35
C GLU A 242 17.50 9.23 11.47
N LEU A 243 17.65 9.05 10.15
CA LEU A 243 16.55 8.89 9.19
C LEU A 243 15.67 7.69 9.54
N GLY A 244 16.26 6.52 9.77
CA GLY A 244 15.54 5.31 10.17
C GLY A 244 14.80 5.48 11.51
N LEU A 245 15.47 6.02 12.53
CA LEU A 245 14.91 6.14 13.89
C LEU A 245 13.82 7.20 14.02
N ARG A 246 13.91 8.30 13.29
CA ARG A 246 13.06 9.49 13.51
C ARG A 246 12.17 9.86 12.33
N PHE A 247 12.41 9.26 11.16
CA PHE A 247 11.77 9.66 9.91
C PHE A 247 11.44 8.46 9.00
N ASN A 248 11.37 7.24 9.55
CA ASN A 248 11.05 6.01 8.81
C ASN A 248 11.92 5.80 7.56
N GLY A 249 13.17 6.27 7.61
CA GLY A 249 14.12 6.15 6.51
C GLY A 249 13.90 7.12 5.35
N VAL A 250 13.00 8.11 5.46
CA VAL A 250 12.70 9.10 4.40
C VAL A 250 12.97 10.53 4.90
N PRO A 251 13.69 11.38 4.14
CA PRO A 251 13.91 12.77 4.54
C PRO A 251 12.61 13.57 4.57
N ARG A 252 12.50 14.56 5.47
CA ARG A 252 11.33 15.45 5.50
C ARG A 252 11.36 16.47 4.37
N ALA A 253 10.16 16.85 3.95
CA ALA A 253 9.96 18.02 3.10
C ALA A 253 10.70 19.26 3.65
N GLY A 254 11.44 19.93 2.77
CA GLY A 254 12.21 21.14 3.08
C GLY A 254 13.60 20.89 3.66
N THR A 255 13.98 19.64 3.91
CA THR A 255 15.35 19.32 4.33
C THR A 255 16.33 19.33 3.15
N PHE A 256 17.63 19.45 3.42
CA PHE A 256 18.65 19.43 2.37
C PHE A 256 18.58 18.15 1.53
N LEU A 257 18.47 16.97 2.17
CA LEU A 257 18.35 15.70 1.44
C LEU A 257 17.03 15.59 0.64
N ASP A 258 15.91 16.11 1.15
CA ASP A 258 14.66 16.19 0.37
C ASP A 258 14.81 17.08 -0.87
N LYS A 259 15.50 18.21 -0.75
CA LYS A 259 15.81 19.08 -1.89
C LYS A 259 16.65 18.35 -2.94
N LEU A 260 17.71 17.65 -2.53
CA LEU A 260 18.55 16.86 -3.44
C LEU A 260 17.77 15.73 -4.13
N LEU A 261 16.93 15.00 -3.38
CA LEU A 261 16.06 13.96 -3.93
C LEU A 261 15.13 14.51 -5.00
N LYS A 262 14.52 15.68 -4.77
CA LYS A 262 13.66 16.36 -5.75
C LYS A 262 14.40 16.80 -7.00
N VAL A 263 15.58 17.40 -6.84
CA VAL A 263 16.43 17.79 -7.98
C VAL A 263 16.77 16.59 -8.84
N GLN A 264 17.04 15.45 -8.21
CA GLN A 264 17.42 14.21 -8.89
C GLN A 264 16.22 13.34 -9.29
N GLY A 265 14.98 13.76 -9.04
CA GLY A 265 13.78 12.97 -9.34
C GLY A 265 13.74 11.60 -8.66
N ILE A 266 14.33 11.47 -7.47
CA ILE A 266 14.38 10.20 -6.72
C ILE A 266 13.28 10.19 -5.66
N ARG A 267 12.47 9.12 -5.68
CA ARG A 267 11.46 8.86 -4.67
C ARG A 267 12.01 7.93 -3.58
N PRO A 268 12.25 8.43 -2.36
CA PRO A 268 12.88 7.66 -1.30
C PRO A 268 12.00 6.50 -0.80
N GLU A 269 10.69 6.54 -1.07
CA GLU A 269 9.75 5.48 -0.69
C GLU A 269 9.98 4.16 -1.44
N PHE A 270 10.56 4.19 -2.65
CA PHE A 270 10.80 3.00 -3.46
C PHE A 270 12.10 2.26 -3.10
N ALA A 271 13.01 2.93 -2.41
CA ALA A 271 14.26 2.35 -1.95
C ALA A 271 14.59 2.82 -0.53
N PRO A 272 13.73 2.53 0.45
CA PRO A 272 13.89 3.06 1.80
C PRO A 272 15.15 2.52 2.46
N ILE A 273 15.62 3.27 3.46
CA ILE A 273 16.69 2.81 4.32
C ILE A 273 16.13 1.70 5.23
N LYS A 274 16.40 0.44 4.88
CA LYS A 274 15.91 -0.76 5.60
C LYS A 274 16.69 -1.09 6.87
N GLY A 275 17.90 -0.55 7.04
CA GLY A 275 18.75 -0.88 8.18
C GLY A 275 20.14 -0.27 8.12
N ARG A 276 20.90 -0.39 9.22
CA ARG A 276 22.33 -0.08 9.29
C ARG A 276 23.01 -0.94 10.35
N ALA A 277 24.06 -1.68 9.95
CA ALA A 277 24.68 -2.71 10.80
C ALA A 277 23.62 -3.69 11.32
N LYS A 278 23.58 -3.97 12.63
CA LYS A 278 22.59 -4.87 13.24
C LYS A 278 21.19 -4.26 13.42
N LEU A 279 21.01 -2.98 13.11
CA LEU A 279 19.72 -2.30 13.26
C LEU A 279 18.90 -2.46 11.98
N VAL A 280 17.71 -3.03 12.09
CA VAL A 280 16.70 -3.03 11.04
C VAL A 280 15.75 -1.86 11.32
N PHE A 281 15.45 -1.07 10.29
CA PHE A 281 14.47 0.01 10.37
C PHE A 281 13.21 -0.47 9.66
N GLU A 282 12.13 -0.58 10.41
CA GLU A 282 10.81 -0.84 9.85
C GLU A 282 10.28 0.47 9.25
N GLN A 283 9.88 0.43 7.97
CA GLN A 283 9.02 1.49 7.44
C GLN A 283 7.68 1.40 8.17
N LYS A 284 7.49 2.23 9.20
CA LYS A 284 6.18 2.41 9.85
C LYS A 284 5.21 3.03 8.85
N GLY A 285 4.55 2.17 8.08
CA GLY A 285 3.88 2.54 6.83
C GLY A 285 3.73 1.38 5.85
N ALA A 286 4.56 0.33 5.95
CA ALA A 286 4.50 -0.87 5.12
C ALA A 286 4.24 -2.16 5.91
N ASP A 287 4.04 -2.08 7.23
CA ASP A 287 3.73 -3.25 8.06
C ASP A 287 2.32 -3.77 7.75
N PRO A 288 2.18 -4.98 7.17
CA PRO A 288 0.87 -5.57 6.87
C PRO A 288 0.00 -5.79 8.11
N ALA A 289 0.56 -5.80 9.33
CA ALA A 289 -0.20 -5.89 10.57
C ALA A 289 -1.17 -4.72 10.76
N VAL A 290 -0.92 -3.58 10.10
CA VAL A 290 -1.84 -2.44 10.10
C VAL A 290 -3.22 -2.81 9.58
N PHE A 291 -3.32 -3.78 8.66
CA PHE A 291 -4.61 -4.26 8.15
C PHE A 291 -5.41 -4.95 9.25
N ASP A 292 -4.76 -5.77 10.08
CA ASP A 292 -5.39 -6.46 11.19
C ASP A 292 -5.82 -5.49 12.29
N MET A 293 -4.93 -4.54 12.64
CA MET A 293 -5.23 -3.49 13.62
C MET A 293 -6.39 -2.60 13.17
N ALA A 294 -6.51 -2.36 11.86
CA ALA A 294 -7.62 -1.61 11.27
C ALA A 294 -8.89 -2.44 11.05
N GLY A 295 -8.90 -3.73 11.39
CA GLY A 295 -10.05 -4.63 11.21
C GLY A 295 -10.39 -4.92 9.74
N ILE A 296 -9.41 -4.83 8.84
CA ILE A 296 -9.59 -5.07 7.41
C ILE A 296 -9.40 -6.57 7.16
N ALA A 297 -10.51 -7.30 6.93
CA ALA A 297 -10.49 -8.75 6.79
C ALA A 297 -10.28 -9.24 5.34
N GLY A 298 -10.82 -8.51 4.36
CA GLY A 298 -10.76 -8.90 2.95
C GLY A 298 -11.17 -7.78 2.01
N VAL A 299 -10.39 -7.59 0.94
CA VAL A 299 -10.62 -6.54 -0.07
C VAL A 299 -10.51 -7.16 -1.47
N THR A 300 -11.32 -6.67 -2.40
CA THR A 300 -11.27 -7.05 -3.82
C THR A 300 -10.58 -5.98 -4.66
N SER A 301 -10.52 -4.74 -4.17
CA SER A 301 -9.76 -3.66 -4.77
C SER A 301 -9.13 -2.74 -3.73
N ILE A 302 -7.94 -2.23 -4.06
CA ILE A 302 -7.18 -1.27 -3.26
C ILE A 302 -6.82 -0.06 -4.12
N ALA A 303 -6.79 1.12 -3.52
CA ALA A 303 -6.26 2.32 -4.15
C ALA A 303 -5.12 2.93 -3.32
N ASP A 304 -4.09 3.44 -3.99
CA ASP A 304 -3.06 4.29 -3.37
C ASP A 304 -3.16 5.70 -3.95
N LEU A 305 -3.46 6.67 -3.07
CA LEU A 305 -3.63 8.07 -3.43
C LEU A 305 -2.29 8.80 -3.33
N GLY A 306 -1.75 9.21 -4.48
CA GLY A 306 -0.45 9.86 -4.57
C GLY A 306 0.74 8.91 -4.48
N GLY A 307 0.50 7.59 -4.45
CA GLY A 307 1.53 6.58 -4.64
C GLY A 307 2.56 6.51 -3.53
N THR A 308 2.16 6.65 -2.27
CA THR A 308 3.07 6.71 -1.11
C THR A 308 3.17 5.39 -0.36
N ALA A 309 2.37 4.38 -0.71
CA ALA A 309 2.26 3.13 0.04
C ALA A 309 2.47 1.85 -0.80
N PRO A 310 3.52 1.76 -1.66
CA PRO A 310 3.77 0.57 -2.50
C PRO A 310 3.90 -0.72 -1.69
N GLY A 311 4.52 -0.66 -0.51
CA GLY A 311 4.65 -1.83 0.36
C GLY A 311 3.31 -2.38 0.84
N LEU A 312 2.36 -1.51 1.22
CA LEU A 312 1.02 -1.96 1.61
C LEU A 312 0.18 -2.39 0.41
N VAL A 313 0.33 -1.75 -0.74
CA VAL A 313 -0.33 -2.22 -1.97
C VAL A 313 0.12 -3.62 -2.33
N LEU A 314 1.43 -3.90 -2.30
CA LEU A 314 1.96 -5.25 -2.47
C LEU A 314 1.47 -6.20 -1.38
N ALA A 315 1.54 -5.80 -0.11
CA ALA A 315 1.04 -6.64 0.99
C ALA A 315 -0.45 -6.98 0.83
N ALA A 316 -1.28 -6.03 0.38
CA ALA A 316 -2.69 -6.23 0.11
C ALA A 316 -2.92 -7.12 -1.12
N ALA A 317 -2.13 -6.95 -2.18
CA ALA A 317 -2.16 -7.82 -3.36
C ALA A 317 -1.75 -9.25 -2.99
N ASP A 318 -0.73 -9.42 -2.16
CA ASP A 318 -0.23 -10.70 -1.65
C ASP A 318 -1.28 -11.39 -0.77
N ARG A 319 -1.92 -10.61 0.10
CA ARG A 319 -2.89 -11.11 1.09
C ARG A 319 -4.25 -11.41 0.46
N TRP A 320 -4.72 -10.56 -0.45
CA TRP A 320 -6.09 -10.56 -0.93
C TRP A 320 -6.27 -10.63 -2.44
N ASP A 321 -5.19 -10.70 -3.23
CA ASP A 321 -5.22 -10.75 -4.69
C ASP A 321 -6.22 -9.72 -5.25
N CYS A 322 -6.04 -8.46 -4.86
CA CYS A 322 -6.97 -7.38 -5.16
C CYS A 322 -6.51 -6.55 -6.37
N ASP A 323 -7.47 -5.93 -7.06
CA ASP A 323 -7.17 -5.00 -8.16
C ASP A 323 -6.62 -3.68 -7.61
N ILE A 324 -5.64 -3.09 -8.28
CA ILE A 324 -4.86 -1.97 -7.77
C ILE A 324 -5.20 -0.71 -8.57
N HIS A 325 -5.60 0.34 -7.87
CA HIS A 325 -5.87 1.64 -8.44
C HIS A 325 -4.81 2.65 -7.97
N LEU A 326 -4.05 3.22 -8.90
CA LEU A 326 -3.09 4.29 -8.62
C LEU A 326 -3.80 5.62 -8.88
N ILE A 327 -4.20 6.34 -7.83
CA ILE A 327 -4.93 7.60 -7.98
C ILE A 327 -3.92 8.74 -8.05
N ASP A 328 -3.80 9.31 -9.25
CA ASP A 328 -2.90 10.40 -9.57
C ASP A 328 -3.62 11.75 -9.40
N LEU A 329 -3.57 12.26 -8.18
CA LEU A 329 -4.14 13.55 -7.79
C LEU A 329 -3.03 14.47 -7.27
N LEU A 330 -2.92 15.66 -7.86
CA LEU A 330 -1.90 16.62 -7.46
C LEU A 330 -2.16 17.18 -6.04
N PRO A 331 -1.13 17.64 -5.31
CA PRO A 331 -1.27 18.22 -3.96
C PRO A 331 -2.31 19.35 -3.82
N ASN A 332 -2.61 20.05 -4.92
CA ASN A 332 -3.60 21.13 -4.99
C ASN A 332 -5.04 20.64 -5.30
N GLY A 333 -5.26 19.33 -5.42
CA GLY A 333 -6.54 18.71 -5.76
C GLY A 333 -6.91 18.75 -7.24
N LYS A 334 -6.02 19.18 -8.12
CA LYS A 334 -6.23 19.12 -9.57
C LYS A 334 -5.79 17.77 -10.12
N TRP A 335 -6.47 17.36 -11.18
CA TRP A 335 -6.06 16.23 -12.01
C TRP A 335 -4.92 16.68 -12.95
N PRO A 336 -3.89 15.85 -13.16
CA PRO A 336 -2.74 16.25 -13.95
C PRO A 336 -3.03 16.12 -15.46
N ASP A 337 -2.44 17.01 -16.28
CA ASP A 337 -2.56 16.96 -17.75
C ASP A 337 -1.74 15.82 -18.39
N ALA A 338 -0.71 15.36 -17.68
CA ALA A 338 0.11 14.20 -18.01
C ALA A 338 0.40 13.40 -16.72
N PRO A 339 0.61 12.06 -16.78
CA PRO A 339 0.88 11.27 -15.60
C PRO A 339 2.02 11.86 -14.76
N SER A 340 1.83 11.93 -13.44
CA SER A 340 2.88 12.36 -12.53
C SER A 340 4.09 11.44 -12.64
N ASP A 341 5.28 12.01 -12.41
CA ASP A 341 6.58 11.35 -12.46
C ASP A 341 6.66 10.05 -11.65
N TRP A 342 5.86 9.95 -10.59
CA TRP A 342 5.81 8.79 -9.73
C TRP A 342 5.09 7.57 -10.32
N VAL A 343 4.17 7.77 -11.27
CA VAL A 343 3.23 6.72 -11.72
C VAL A 343 3.98 5.60 -12.44
N ALA A 344 4.86 5.95 -13.39
CA ALA A 344 5.58 4.96 -14.18
C ALA A 344 6.56 4.12 -13.34
N PRO A 345 7.40 4.69 -12.46
CA PRO A 345 8.25 3.92 -11.55
C PRO A 345 7.45 3.05 -10.57
N TYR A 346 6.32 3.54 -10.04
CA TYR A 346 5.47 2.75 -9.15
C TYR A 346 4.91 1.52 -9.88
N ARG A 347 4.36 1.73 -11.07
CA ARG A 347 3.83 0.65 -11.90
C ARG A 347 4.92 -0.38 -12.24
N ALA A 348 6.10 0.08 -12.67
CA ALA A 348 7.23 -0.79 -12.96
C ALA A 348 7.65 -1.61 -11.72
N HIS A 349 7.60 -1.01 -10.52
CA HIS A 349 7.88 -1.72 -9.27
C HIS A 349 6.85 -2.81 -8.99
N LEU A 350 5.55 -2.53 -9.12
CA LEU A 350 4.51 -3.56 -8.95
C LEU A 350 4.66 -4.70 -9.97
N GLU A 351 4.94 -4.37 -11.23
CA GLU A 351 5.15 -5.36 -12.29
C GLU A 351 6.38 -6.24 -12.02
N ALA A 352 7.50 -5.64 -11.57
CA ALA A 352 8.70 -6.36 -11.17
C ALA A 352 8.46 -7.32 -9.99
N GLU A 353 7.55 -6.97 -9.08
CA GLU A 353 7.11 -7.81 -7.95
C GLU A 353 6.05 -8.85 -8.35
N GLY A 354 5.76 -8.97 -9.64
CA GLY A 354 4.91 -10.01 -10.24
C GLY A 354 3.41 -9.67 -10.23
N ILE A 355 3.04 -8.40 -10.12
CA ILE A 355 1.66 -7.96 -10.34
C ILE A 355 1.41 -7.84 -11.84
N ALA A 356 0.34 -8.48 -12.33
CA ALA A 356 0.01 -8.44 -13.75
C ALA A 356 -0.46 -7.03 -14.18
N PRO A 357 0.03 -6.49 -15.32
CA PRO A 357 -0.27 -5.12 -15.75
C PRO A 357 -1.77 -4.79 -15.86
N GLU A 358 -2.59 -5.75 -16.28
CA GLU A 358 -4.04 -5.60 -16.42
C GLU A 358 -4.77 -5.37 -15.09
N ARG A 359 -4.11 -5.64 -13.97
CA ARG A 359 -4.64 -5.44 -12.62
C ARG A 359 -4.29 -4.08 -12.03
N ILE A 360 -3.44 -3.32 -12.71
CA ILE A 360 -2.98 -2.00 -12.27
C ILE A 360 -3.69 -0.96 -13.13
N ARG A 361 -4.58 -0.19 -12.51
CA ARG A 361 -5.29 0.90 -13.17
C ARG A 361 -4.80 2.24 -12.66
N VAL A 362 -4.34 3.10 -13.56
CA VAL A 362 -4.05 4.49 -13.24
C VAL A 362 -5.33 5.32 -13.36
N VAL A 363 -5.63 6.13 -12.35
CA VAL A 363 -6.78 7.03 -12.30
C VAL A 363 -6.25 8.46 -12.27
N ALA A 364 -6.29 9.13 -13.43
CA ALA A 364 -5.77 10.48 -13.61
C ALA A 364 -6.86 11.53 -13.87
N ARG A 365 -8.15 11.16 -13.78
CA ARG A 365 -9.30 12.07 -13.92
C ARG A 365 -10.48 11.62 -13.09
N ALA A 366 -11.31 12.56 -12.64
CA ALA A 366 -12.45 12.28 -11.77
C ALA A 366 -13.41 11.22 -12.33
N GLY A 367 -13.71 11.24 -13.64
CA GLY A 367 -14.64 10.30 -14.27
C GLY A 367 -14.14 8.85 -14.31
N ASP A 368 -12.85 8.62 -14.08
CA ASP A 368 -12.28 7.27 -14.01
C ASP A 368 -12.31 6.68 -12.60
N LEU A 369 -12.60 7.49 -11.57
CA LEU A 369 -12.73 7.03 -10.19
C LEU A 369 -13.80 5.94 -10.10
N ARG A 370 -13.48 4.90 -9.33
CA ARG A 370 -14.37 3.80 -9.02
C ARG A 370 -14.30 3.55 -7.52
N PRO A 371 -15.41 3.10 -6.90
CA PRO A 371 -15.36 2.64 -5.53
C PRO A 371 -14.31 1.54 -5.33
N VAL A 372 -13.53 1.66 -4.26
CA VAL A 372 -12.56 0.65 -3.84
C VAL A 372 -12.88 0.14 -2.44
N ASP A 373 -12.46 -1.07 -2.10
CA ASP A 373 -12.67 -1.63 -0.76
C ASP A 373 -11.69 -1.05 0.28
N LEU A 374 -10.45 -0.76 -0.14
CA LEU A 374 -9.43 -0.11 0.67
C LEU A 374 -8.80 1.08 -0.05
N LEU A 375 -8.82 2.25 0.56
CA LEU A 375 -8.12 3.45 0.07
C LEU A 375 -6.93 3.76 1.00
N LEU A 376 -5.73 3.92 0.44
CA LEU A 376 -4.54 4.36 1.17
C LEU A 376 -4.30 5.84 0.86
N ASN A 377 -4.22 6.65 1.91
CA ASN A 377 -3.82 8.06 1.87
C ASN A 377 -2.77 8.31 2.97
N LEU A 378 -1.63 7.65 2.85
CA LEU A 378 -0.53 7.71 3.82
C LEU A 378 0.45 8.82 3.43
N SER A 379 0.98 9.55 4.41
CA SER A 379 1.82 10.73 4.14
C SER A 379 1.27 11.68 3.06
N GLY A 380 -0.07 11.78 2.97
CA GLY A 380 -0.78 12.41 1.86
C GLY A 380 -1.61 13.61 2.30
N PHE A 381 -2.86 13.68 1.83
CA PHE A 381 -3.81 14.70 2.27
C PHE A 381 -4.10 14.54 3.76
N GLY A 382 -4.09 15.63 4.54
CA GLY A 382 -4.26 15.59 6.00
C GLY A 382 -2.97 15.47 6.81
N ASP A 383 -1.85 15.12 6.17
CA ASP A 383 -0.49 15.18 6.72
C ASP A 383 0.38 16.20 5.97
N VAL A 384 0.73 15.89 4.71
CA VAL A 384 1.61 16.70 3.86
C VAL A 384 0.81 17.67 3.00
N ASN A 385 -0.33 17.21 2.47
CA ASN A 385 -1.20 17.99 1.58
C ASN A 385 -2.45 18.48 2.33
N LYS A 386 -3.06 19.59 1.87
CA LYS A 386 -4.26 20.14 2.52
C LYS A 386 -5.46 19.21 2.32
N VAL A 387 -6.01 18.70 3.42
CA VAL A 387 -7.07 17.68 3.44
C VAL A 387 -8.26 17.99 2.52
N LYS A 388 -8.68 19.26 2.40
CA LYS A 388 -9.87 19.65 1.64
C LYS A 388 -9.85 19.21 0.17
N HIS A 389 -8.67 18.99 -0.39
CA HIS A 389 -8.48 18.62 -1.79
C HIS A 389 -8.77 17.16 -2.08
N ILE A 390 -8.95 16.30 -1.06
CA ILE A 390 -9.33 14.89 -1.24
C ILE A 390 -10.83 14.69 -1.50
N ALA A 391 -11.67 15.73 -1.36
CA ALA A 391 -13.14 15.62 -1.48
C ALA A 391 -13.63 14.84 -2.73
N PRO A 392 -13.10 15.09 -3.95
CA PRO A 392 -13.53 14.33 -5.13
C PRO A 392 -13.24 12.83 -5.04
N VAL A 393 -12.15 12.45 -4.35
CA VAL A 393 -11.78 11.05 -4.13
C VAL A 393 -12.72 10.42 -3.10
N LEU A 394 -13.05 11.12 -2.01
CA LEU A 394 -14.02 10.63 -1.03
C LEU A 394 -15.42 10.42 -1.65
N GLU A 395 -15.82 11.27 -2.60
CA GLU A 395 -17.11 11.16 -3.27
C GLU A 395 -17.14 10.07 -4.36
N GLY A 396 -16.01 9.84 -5.05
CA GLY A 396 -15.93 8.93 -6.19
C GLY A 396 -15.38 7.53 -5.90
N ALA A 397 -14.63 7.35 -4.81
CA ALA A 397 -13.88 6.13 -4.51
C ALA A 397 -14.36 5.36 -3.28
N LEU A 398 -15.33 5.89 -2.51
CA LEU A 398 -15.87 5.22 -1.33
C LEU A 398 -17.19 4.50 -1.62
N HIS A 399 -17.46 3.43 -0.87
CA HIS A 399 -18.74 2.71 -0.80
C HIS A 399 -19.02 2.27 0.65
N SER A 400 -20.12 1.56 0.93
CA SER A 400 -20.61 1.40 2.31
C SER A 400 -19.68 0.58 3.20
N ASP A 401 -18.96 -0.36 2.58
CA ASP A 401 -18.02 -1.24 3.26
C ASP A 401 -16.56 -0.78 3.12
N ASN A 402 -16.31 0.37 2.47
CA ASN A 402 -14.97 0.90 2.30
C ASN A 402 -14.27 1.13 3.65
N ARG A 403 -12.95 0.93 3.65
CA ARG A 403 -12.05 1.45 4.68
C ARG A 403 -10.99 2.34 4.03
N MET A 404 -10.67 3.47 4.65
CA MET A 404 -9.51 4.28 4.24
C MET A 404 -8.48 4.31 5.36
N LEU A 405 -7.24 3.91 5.06
CA LEU A 405 -6.10 4.12 5.94
C LEU A 405 -5.46 5.47 5.61
N MET A 406 -5.32 6.33 6.62
CA MET A 406 -4.88 7.70 6.41
C MET A 406 -4.03 8.21 7.57
N ASP A 407 -2.99 8.98 7.23
CA ASP A 407 -2.18 9.69 8.20
C ASP A 407 -2.70 11.12 8.39
N ILE A 408 -2.90 11.51 9.65
CA ILE A 408 -3.42 12.83 10.04
C ILE A 408 -2.44 13.51 10.96
N ARG A 409 -1.84 14.61 10.51
CA ARG A 409 -1.00 15.46 11.36
C ARG A 409 -1.84 16.28 12.33
N LYS A 410 -1.47 16.28 13.62
CA LYS A 410 -2.13 17.11 14.63
C LYS A 410 -2.09 18.58 14.23
N GLY A 411 -3.25 19.24 14.19
CA GLY A 411 -3.39 20.65 13.79
C GLY A 411 -3.58 20.89 12.29
N SER A 412 -3.62 19.85 11.44
CA SER A 412 -3.81 20.01 9.98
C SER A 412 -5.22 20.42 9.55
N GLY A 413 -6.19 20.38 10.47
CA GLY A 413 -7.61 20.59 10.16
C GLY A 413 -8.32 19.39 9.53
N ALA A 414 -7.67 18.21 9.45
CA ALA A 414 -8.26 17.01 8.87
C ALA A 414 -9.47 16.46 9.64
N TYR A 415 -9.42 16.37 10.96
CA TYR A 415 -10.55 15.83 11.75
C TYR A 415 -11.86 16.62 11.55
N PRO A 416 -11.89 17.96 11.66
CA PRO A 416 -13.10 18.73 11.36
C PRO A 416 -13.63 18.52 9.94
N PHE A 417 -12.75 18.45 8.94
CA PHE A 417 -13.13 18.22 7.55
C PHE A 417 -13.73 16.82 7.33
N LEU A 418 -13.05 15.78 7.82
CA LEU A 418 -13.46 14.38 7.64
C LEU A 418 -14.75 14.03 8.37
N LYS A 419 -15.11 14.76 9.43
CA LYS A 419 -16.35 14.56 10.19
C LYS A 419 -17.60 14.62 9.29
N GLY A 420 -17.57 15.42 8.21
CA GLY A 420 -18.65 15.49 7.23
C GLY A 420 -18.79 14.24 6.36
N PHE A 421 -17.73 13.45 6.22
CA PHE A 421 -17.68 12.29 5.32
C PHE A 421 -17.72 10.96 6.06
N GLY A 422 -17.26 10.90 7.32
CA GLY A 422 -17.14 9.64 8.04
C GLY A 422 -16.62 9.77 9.46
N THR A 423 -16.33 8.61 10.05
CA THR A 423 -15.74 8.46 11.38
C THR A 423 -14.30 8.00 11.28
N ASN A 424 -13.47 8.37 12.26
CA ASN A 424 -12.06 8.01 12.30
C ASN A 424 -11.78 7.24 13.59
N ALA A 425 -11.17 6.06 13.49
CA ALA A 425 -10.64 5.33 14.64
C ALA A 425 -9.12 5.32 14.59
N LEU A 426 -8.48 5.63 15.72
CA LEU A 426 -7.02 5.62 15.85
C LEU A 426 -6.50 4.19 15.71
N VAL A 427 -5.50 4.01 14.85
CA VAL A 427 -4.76 2.74 14.66
C VAL A 427 -3.39 2.83 15.32
N GLU A 428 -2.65 3.91 15.03
CA GLU A 428 -1.31 4.13 15.57
C GLU A 428 -1.06 5.63 15.80
N GLU A 429 -0.35 5.97 16.86
CA GLU A 429 0.17 7.31 17.10
C GLU A 429 1.68 7.34 16.85
N MET A 430 2.14 8.24 15.98
CA MET A 430 3.54 8.34 15.56
C MET A 430 4.09 9.74 15.85
N PRO A 431 5.35 9.88 16.28
CA PRO A 431 5.98 11.18 16.39
C PRO A 431 6.14 11.78 15.00
N ASP A 432 5.77 13.05 14.84
CA ASP A 432 6.02 13.78 13.60
C ASP A 432 7.48 14.23 13.49
N GLY A 433 8.26 13.98 14.57
CA GLY A 433 9.65 14.31 14.93
C GLY A 433 10.08 15.78 14.80
N GLY A 434 9.13 16.71 14.71
CA GLY A 434 9.29 18.15 14.96
C GLY A 434 8.79 18.55 16.36
N GLY A 435 8.42 17.57 17.19
CA GLY A 435 7.78 17.77 18.50
C GLY A 435 6.26 17.63 18.48
N GLY A 436 5.66 17.36 17.30
CA GLY A 436 4.25 17.05 17.11
C GLY A 436 3.98 15.56 16.88
N THR A 437 2.75 15.27 16.46
CA THR A 437 2.22 13.90 16.36
C THR A 437 1.47 13.72 15.04
N ILE A 438 1.64 12.55 14.42
CA ILE A 438 0.85 12.05 13.28
C ILE A 438 0.05 10.86 13.77
N ASN A 439 -1.25 10.89 13.54
CA ASN A 439 -2.16 9.80 13.87
C ASN A 439 -2.48 9.02 12.60
N ARG A 440 -2.15 7.73 12.57
CA ARG A 440 -2.72 6.83 11.57
C ARG A 440 -4.10 6.41 12.03
N VAL A 441 -5.08 6.62 11.16
CA VAL A 441 -6.48 6.29 11.43
C VAL A 441 -7.03 5.35 10.37
N VAL A 442 -8.01 4.55 10.77
CA VAL A 442 -8.95 3.93 9.84
C VAL A 442 -10.19 4.81 9.79
N PHE A 443 -10.44 5.36 8.60
CA PHE A 443 -11.63 6.13 8.29
C PHE A 443 -12.71 5.19 7.73
N THR A 444 -13.94 5.36 8.20
CA THR A 444 -15.13 4.65 7.73
C THR A 444 -16.18 5.68 7.29
N PRO A 445 -16.70 5.59 6.04
CA PRO A 445 -17.69 6.55 5.55
C PRO A 445 -18.96 6.57 6.40
N ASN A 446 -19.57 7.74 6.51
CA ASN A 446 -20.88 7.90 7.12
C ASN A 446 -21.96 7.29 6.23
N PRO A 447 -23.12 6.94 6.80
CA PRO A 447 -24.32 6.75 6.00
C PRO A 447 -24.58 7.99 5.13
N PRO A 448 -25.16 7.80 3.94
CA PRO A 448 -25.65 8.92 3.15
C PRO A 448 -26.64 9.71 3.99
N ALA A 449 -26.51 11.04 3.97
CA ALA A 449 -27.51 11.90 4.60
C ALA A 449 -28.89 11.62 3.96
N PRO A 450 -29.99 11.58 4.73
CA PRO A 450 -31.33 11.47 4.18
C PRO A 450 -31.51 12.56 3.12
N GLN A 451 -31.69 12.16 1.87
CA GLN A 451 -31.96 13.11 0.81
C GLN A 451 -33.44 13.47 0.86
N ALA A 452 -33.73 14.77 0.99
CA ALA A 452 -35.05 15.29 0.67
C ALA A 452 -35.40 14.94 -0.78
N ALA A 453 -36.69 14.78 -1.08
CA ALA A 453 -37.19 14.48 -2.42
C ALA A 453 -36.50 15.37 -3.47
N ASP A 454 -35.79 14.74 -4.41
CA ASP A 454 -35.20 15.42 -5.55
C ASP A 454 -36.30 15.67 -6.58
N PRO A 455 -36.67 16.94 -6.86
CA PRO A 455 -37.74 17.25 -7.80
C PRO A 455 -37.50 16.65 -9.20
N GLY A 456 -36.23 16.53 -9.62
CA GLY A 456 -35.88 15.99 -10.94
C GLY A 456 -36.08 14.47 -11.02
N TRP A 457 -35.86 13.75 -9.93
CA TRP A 457 -36.12 12.30 -9.89
C TRP A 457 -37.61 11.99 -9.96
N GLY A 458 -38.46 12.77 -9.28
CA GLY A 458 -39.90 12.56 -9.31
C GLY A 458 -40.50 12.65 -10.71
N GLU A 459 -39.95 13.49 -11.60
CA GLU A 459 -40.36 13.56 -13.01
C GLU A 459 -39.95 12.30 -13.78
N ILE A 460 -38.68 11.89 -13.66
CA ILE A 460 -38.15 10.68 -14.31
C ILE A 460 -38.88 9.42 -13.83
N ALA A 461 -39.17 9.34 -12.53
CA ALA A 461 -39.94 8.27 -11.93
C ALA A 461 -41.34 8.15 -12.56
N ARG A 462 -42.05 9.26 -12.71
CA ARG A 462 -43.38 9.28 -13.36
C ARG A 462 -43.32 8.93 -14.84
N GLU A 463 -42.25 9.30 -15.53
CA GLU A 463 -42.02 8.87 -16.91
C GLU A 463 -41.83 7.35 -16.99
N LEU A 464 -41.02 6.78 -16.09
CA LEU A 464 -40.75 5.34 -16.04
C LEU A 464 -41.98 4.49 -15.71
N THR A 465 -42.87 4.98 -14.85
CA THR A 465 -44.09 4.24 -14.47
C THR A 465 -45.08 4.16 -15.61
N GLY A 466 -45.03 5.10 -16.55
CA GLY A 466 -46.04 5.27 -17.57
C GLY A 466 -47.43 5.54 -16.99
N LYS A 467 -48.45 5.45 -17.85
CA LYS A 467 -49.85 5.79 -17.51
C LYS A 467 -50.53 4.82 -16.54
N ASP A 468 -50.07 3.56 -16.51
CA ASP A 468 -50.70 2.46 -15.76
C ASP A 468 -49.94 2.16 -14.45
N GLY A 469 -48.83 2.85 -14.20
CA GLY A 469 -47.99 2.70 -13.02
C GLY A 469 -48.21 3.80 -11.98
N PHE A 470 -47.44 3.78 -10.90
CA PHE A 470 -47.48 4.84 -9.89
C PHE A 470 -46.11 5.12 -9.26
N TYR A 471 -45.95 6.34 -8.77
CA TYR A 471 -44.82 6.77 -7.95
C TYR A 471 -45.34 7.44 -6.68
N THR A 472 -44.92 6.97 -5.52
CA THR A 472 -45.19 7.60 -4.23
C THR A 472 -43.90 7.82 -3.46
N GLU A 473 -43.75 8.98 -2.85
CA GLU A 473 -42.54 9.38 -2.12
C GLU A 473 -42.88 9.89 -0.72
N HIS A 474 -41.90 9.78 0.19
CA HIS A 474 -41.98 10.26 1.56
C HIS A 474 -40.83 11.23 1.84
N ASP A 475 -41.03 12.15 2.79
CA ASP A 475 -40.05 13.20 3.14
C ASP A 475 -38.71 12.65 3.65
N THR A 476 -38.66 11.38 4.05
CA THR A 476 -37.42 10.69 4.46
C THR A 476 -36.61 10.14 3.27
N GLY A 477 -37.05 10.38 2.02
CA GLY A 477 -36.40 9.91 0.80
C GLY A 477 -36.78 8.49 0.37
N HIS A 478 -37.65 7.83 1.14
CA HIS A 478 -38.24 6.55 0.73
C HIS A 478 -39.26 6.73 -0.39
N SER A 479 -39.30 5.81 -1.34
CA SER A 479 -40.32 5.84 -2.40
C SER A 479 -40.68 4.46 -2.93
N PHE A 480 -41.89 4.35 -3.50
CA PHE A 480 -42.39 3.18 -4.20
C PHE A 480 -42.60 3.56 -5.68
N LEU A 481 -42.03 2.76 -6.58
CA LEU A 481 -42.09 2.95 -8.03
C LEU A 481 -42.66 1.70 -8.69
N PHE A 482 -43.92 1.74 -9.13
CA PHE A 482 -44.54 0.63 -9.84
C PHE A 482 -44.50 0.81 -11.35
N ILE A 483 -43.84 -0.11 -12.04
CA ILE A 483 -43.68 -0.15 -13.50
C ILE A 483 -44.42 -1.38 -14.03
N PRO A 484 -45.63 -1.22 -14.60
CA PRO A 484 -46.40 -2.33 -15.14
C PRO A 484 -45.83 -2.79 -16.49
N ARG A 485 -45.81 -4.11 -16.70
CA ARG A 485 -45.48 -4.76 -17.98
C ARG A 485 -46.39 -5.94 -18.26
N SER A 486 -46.52 -6.86 -17.31
CA SER A 486 -47.41 -8.03 -17.40
C SER A 486 -47.96 -8.44 -16.04
N GLU A 487 -49.14 -9.07 -16.02
CA GLU A 487 -49.75 -9.62 -14.81
C GLU A 487 -49.22 -11.02 -14.45
N LYS A 488 -48.23 -11.55 -15.19
CA LYS A 488 -47.64 -12.87 -14.91
C LYS A 488 -46.72 -12.88 -13.71
N VAL A 489 -45.82 -11.89 -13.64
CA VAL A 489 -44.81 -11.81 -12.57
C VAL A 489 -44.67 -10.36 -12.13
N LEU A 490 -44.80 -10.14 -10.83
CA LEU A 490 -44.39 -8.91 -10.15
C LEU A 490 -43.09 -9.18 -9.38
N VAL A 491 -42.05 -8.40 -9.68
CA VAL A 491 -40.83 -8.37 -8.87
C VAL A 491 -40.86 -7.15 -7.95
N VAL A 492 -40.96 -7.39 -6.65
CA VAL A 492 -40.79 -6.36 -5.62
C VAL A 492 -39.31 -6.29 -5.26
N THR A 493 -38.65 -5.17 -5.54
CA THR A 493 -37.20 -5.04 -5.40
C THR A 493 -36.81 -3.94 -4.41
N PHE A 494 -35.71 -4.16 -3.69
CA PHE A 494 -35.22 -3.27 -2.64
C PHE A 494 -33.77 -2.88 -2.89
N ASP A 495 -33.45 -1.60 -2.71
CA ASP A 495 -32.08 -1.08 -2.72
C ASP A 495 -31.21 -1.70 -1.61
N ASN A 496 -29.93 -1.86 -1.92
CA ASN A 496 -28.88 -2.17 -0.95
C ASN A 496 -28.19 -0.88 -0.46
N LEU A 497 -27.22 -1.02 0.46
CA LEU A 497 -26.50 0.13 1.05
C LEU A 497 -25.73 0.95 0.02
N ASP A 498 -25.09 0.28 -0.95
CA ASP A 498 -24.31 0.93 -2.01
C ASP A 498 -25.19 1.81 -2.92
N ILE A 499 -26.38 1.33 -3.28
CA ILE A 499 -27.33 2.10 -4.09
C ILE A 499 -27.88 3.26 -3.27
N ALA A 500 -28.16 3.04 -1.98
CA ALA A 500 -28.59 4.11 -1.08
C ALA A 500 -27.53 5.21 -0.88
N MET A 501 -26.23 4.92 -1.09
CA MET A 501 -25.14 5.90 -0.97
C MET A 501 -24.98 6.86 -2.15
N ASN A 502 -25.41 6.48 -3.35
CA ASN A 502 -25.06 7.23 -4.57
C ASN A 502 -26.06 8.37 -4.85
N LYS A 503 -25.57 9.62 -4.95
CA LYS A 503 -26.34 10.77 -5.48
C LYS A 503 -26.43 10.67 -7.00
N ARG A 504 -27.54 10.23 -7.61
CA ARG A 504 -27.63 10.21 -9.10
C ARG A 504 -29.04 10.37 -9.67
N ASP A 505 -29.11 11.33 -10.57
CA ASP A 505 -30.17 11.78 -11.48
C ASP A 505 -30.67 10.67 -12.45
N THR A 506 -30.06 9.48 -12.41
CA THR A 506 -30.33 8.33 -13.29
C THR A 506 -30.75 7.07 -12.53
N ARG A 507 -31.09 7.19 -11.24
CA ARG A 507 -31.45 6.04 -10.39
C ARG A 507 -32.53 5.19 -11.08
N ARG A 508 -32.43 3.88 -10.93
CA ARG A 508 -33.45 2.91 -11.35
C ARG A 508 -33.58 1.91 -10.21
N PRO A 509 -34.76 1.27 -10.04
CA PRO A 509 -34.89 0.21 -9.06
C PRO A 509 -33.81 -0.86 -9.23
N TRP A 510 -33.41 -1.48 -8.12
CA TRP A 510 -32.39 -2.51 -8.18
C TRP A 510 -32.79 -3.65 -9.11
N GLY A 511 -31.90 -4.02 -10.03
CA GLY A 511 -32.17 -5.03 -11.04
C GLY A 511 -33.08 -4.61 -12.20
N PHE A 512 -33.39 -3.32 -12.34
CA PHE A 512 -34.27 -2.77 -13.39
C PHE A 512 -34.05 -3.39 -14.78
N GLU A 513 -32.83 -3.32 -15.31
CA GLU A 513 -32.57 -3.72 -16.71
C GLU A 513 -32.90 -5.18 -16.99
N PHE A 514 -32.61 -6.09 -16.05
CA PHE A 514 -32.84 -7.51 -16.32
C PHE A 514 -34.30 -7.90 -16.08
N ILE A 515 -34.99 -7.26 -15.13
CA ILE A 515 -36.43 -7.45 -14.91
C ILE A 515 -37.21 -6.94 -16.13
N GLU A 516 -36.84 -5.76 -16.62
CA GLU A 516 -37.42 -5.16 -17.83
C GLU A 516 -37.26 -6.06 -19.05
N LYS A 517 -36.07 -6.65 -19.25
CA LYS A 517 -35.79 -7.58 -20.36
C LYS A 517 -36.67 -8.84 -20.35
N GLN A 518 -37.22 -9.25 -19.20
CA GLN A 518 -38.15 -10.38 -19.12
C GLN A 518 -39.62 -9.99 -19.38
N GLY A 519 -39.93 -8.70 -19.48
CA GLY A 519 -41.31 -8.22 -19.59
C GLY A 519 -42.12 -8.38 -18.30
N TRP A 520 -41.47 -8.46 -17.14
CA TRP A 520 -42.12 -8.56 -15.84
C TRP A 520 -42.49 -7.19 -15.28
N SER A 521 -43.59 -7.13 -14.53
CA SER A 521 -43.93 -5.93 -13.77
C SER A 521 -43.00 -5.80 -12.57
N MET A 522 -42.75 -4.57 -12.13
CA MET A 522 -41.80 -4.31 -11.06
C MET A 522 -42.33 -3.27 -10.08
N LEU A 523 -42.17 -3.55 -8.79
CA LEU A 523 -42.36 -2.57 -7.71
C LEU A 523 -41.00 -2.29 -7.07
N GLY A 524 -40.39 -1.16 -7.42
CA GLY A 524 -39.15 -0.69 -6.82
C GLY A 524 -39.42 0.02 -5.49
N VAL A 525 -38.88 -0.51 -4.40
CA VAL A 525 -38.93 0.10 -3.07
C VAL A 525 -37.57 0.70 -2.77
N MET A 526 -37.50 2.02 -2.87
CA MET A 526 -36.25 2.76 -2.83
C MET A 526 -35.98 3.26 -1.41
N ALA A 527 -34.73 3.13 -0.98
CA ALA A 527 -34.31 3.56 0.34
C ALA A 527 -33.88 5.04 0.35
N GLY A 528 -34.36 5.79 1.34
CA GLY A 528 -33.90 7.16 1.63
C GLY A 528 -32.54 7.24 2.35
N GLY A 529 -31.88 6.10 2.55
CA GLY A 529 -30.59 5.97 3.23
C GLY A 529 -30.43 4.59 3.84
N TRP A 530 -29.54 4.47 4.82
CA TRP A 530 -29.29 3.22 5.56
C TRP A 530 -30.33 3.01 6.67
N THR A 531 -31.60 2.94 6.29
CA THR A 531 -32.75 2.94 7.22
C THR A 531 -33.23 1.54 7.58
N TRP A 532 -32.73 0.51 6.90
CA TRP A 532 -33.29 -0.85 6.95
C TRP A 532 -34.80 -0.90 6.67
N TYR A 533 -35.33 0.10 5.95
CA TYR A 533 -36.77 0.20 5.66
C TYR A 533 -37.63 0.22 6.93
N ARG A 534 -37.08 0.70 8.06
CA ARG A 534 -37.74 0.76 9.36
C ARG A 534 -38.58 2.02 9.57
N GLU A 535 -38.71 2.86 8.54
CA GLU A 535 -39.64 3.99 8.58
C GLU A 535 -41.09 3.47 8.54
N PRO A 536 -41.97 3.84 9.49
CA PRO A 536 -43.34 3.33 9.56
C PRO A 536 -44.12 3.46 8.25
N TRP A 537 -43.92 4.58 7.54
CA TRP A 537 -44.52 4.83 6.24
C TRP A 537 -44.31 3.70 5.23
N VAL A 538 -43.14 3.04 5.23
CA VAL A 538 -42.88 1.92 4.32
C VAL A 538 -43.78 0.73 4.65
N SER A 539 -43.97 0.45 5.93
CA SER A 539 -44.89 -0.61 6.40
C SER A 539 -46.34 -0.29 6.04
N ASP A 540 -46.75 0.96 6.24
CA ASP A 540 -48.10 1.43 5.90
C ASP A 540 -48.38 1.33 4.39
N GLN A 541 -47.39 1.60 3.53
CA GLN A 541 -47.54 1.43 2.09
C GLN A 541 -47.75 -0.04 1.70
N PHE A 542 -47.00 -0.96 2.29
CA PHE A 542 -47.21 -2.39 2.04
C PHE A 542 -48.59 -2.86 2.51
N ASP A 543 -49.05 -2.40 3.68
CA ASP A 543 -50.37 -2.71 4.21
C ASP A 543 -51.51 -2.17 3.35
N ARG A 544 -51.34 -0.93 2.85
CA ARG A 544 -52.26 -0.31 1.91
C ARG A 544 -52.35 -1.12 0.62
N LEU A 545 -51.21 -1.42 -0.02
CA LEU A 545 -51.16 -2.20 -1.26
C LEU A 545 -51.78 -3.60 -1.09
N ALA A 546 -51.53 -4.24 0.04
CA ALA A 546 -52.13 -5.53 0.37
C ALA A 546 -53.65 -5.45 0.51
N THR A 547 -54.15 -4.45 1.25
CA THR A 547 -55.58 -4.24 1.50
C THR A 547 -56.33 -3.82 0.24
N GLU A 548 -55.70 -3.05 -0.64
CA GLU A 548 -56.23 -2.67 -1.96
C GLU A 548 -56.20 -3.83 -2.97
N GLY A 549 -55.64 -5.00 -2.60
CA GLY A 549 -55.58 -6.17 -3.47
C GLY A 549 -54.58 -6.04 -4.62
N PHE A 550 -53.63 -5.09 -4.55
CA PHE A 550 -52.65 -4.83 -5.60
C PHE A 550 -51.87 -6.09 -6.01
N PHE A 551 -51.38 -6.84 -5.02
CA PHE A 551 -50.58 -8.05 -5.26
C PHE A 551 -51.39 -9.20 -5.87
N ASN A 552 -52.71 -9.27 -5.61
CA ASN A 552 -53.57 -10.36 -6.07
C ASN A 552 -53.84 -10.32 -7.58
N ARG A 553 -53.44 -9.24 -8.25
CA ARG A 553 -53.51 -9.09 -9.71
C ARG A 553 -52.45 -9.89 -10.45
N PHE A 554 -51.43 -10.39 -9.75
CA PHE A 554 -50.30 -11.07 -10.37
C PHE A 554 -50.35 -12.57 -10.10
N GLU A 555 -50.06 -13.39 -11.13
CA GLU A 555 -49.98 -14.85 -10.97
C GLU A 555 -48.84 -15.26 -10.02
N ARG A 556 -47.77 -14.46 -9.97
CA ARG A 556 -46.58 -14.68 -9.15
C ARG A 556 -46.03 -13.37 -8.63
N VAL A 557 -45.81 -13.28 -7.32
CA VAL A 557 -45.14 -12.15 -6.67
C VAL A 557 -43.84 -12.63 -6.05
N VAL A 558 -42.74 -11.95 -6.34
CA VAL A 558 -41.41 -12.28 -5.82
C VAL A 558 -40.75 -11.07 -5.21
N PHE A 559 -40.35 -11.19 -3.94
CA PHE A 559 -39.57 -10.19 -3.23
C PHE A 559 -38.08 -10.47 -3.41
N TYR A 560 -37.31 -9.46 -3.79
CA TYR A 560 -35.93 -9.62 -4.22
C TYR A 560 -35.02 -8.54 -3.64
N GLY A 561 -33.93 -8.97 -3.00
CA GLY A 561 -32.98 -8.04 -2.38
C GLY A 561 -31.63 -8.65 -2.02
N ALA A 562 -30.65 -7.78 -1.75
CA ALA A 562 -29.33 -8.16 -1.24
C ALA A 562 -28.94 -7.33 0.00
N SER A 563 -28.31 -7.96 1.00
CA SER A 563 -27.90 -7.33 2.27
C SER A 563 -29.08 -6.63 2.94
N MET A 564 -29.04 -5.30 3.15
CA MET A 564 -30.18 -4.50 3.63
C MET A 564 -31.46 -4.70 2.81
N GLY A 565 -31.36 -4.80 1.48
CA GLY A 565 -32.51 -5.09 0.63
C GLY A 565 -32.99 -6.55 0.78
N GLY A 566 -32.08 -7.48 1.10
CA GLY A 566 -32.41 -8.87 1.37
C GLY A 566 -33.19 -9.04 2.67
N TYR A 567 -32.84 -8.26 3.70
CA TYR A 567 -33.65 -8.09 4.91
C TYR A 567 -35.08 -7.66 4.53
N ALA A 568 -35.21 -6.58 3.76
CA ALA A 568 -36.51 -6.03 3.39
C ALA A 568 -37.35 -6.99 2.54
N ALA A 569 -36.73 -7.70 1.60
CA ALA A 569 -37.40 -8.71 0.79
C ALA A 569 -38.02 -9.82 1.64
N CYS A 570 -37.31 -10.29 2.67
CA CYS A 570 -37.84 -11.26 3.62
C CYS A 570 -38.85 -10.65 4.61
N ALA A 571 -38.59 -9.43 5.10
CA ALA A 571 -39.40 -8.76 6.10
C ALA A 571 -40.78 -8.37 5.58
N PHE A 572 -40.89 -7.85 4.35
CA PHE A 572 -42.14 -7.36 3.77
C PHE A 572 -42.90 -8.40 2.94
N SER A 573 -42.38 -9.61 2.77
CA SER A 573 -43.09 -10.69 2.07
C SER A 573 -44.49 -11.01 2.63
N PRO A 574 -44.82 -10.83 3.92
CA PRO A 574 -46.19 -11.04 4.42
C PRO A 574 -47.24 -10.10 3.84
N ALA A 575 -46.84 -9.03 3.13
CA ALA A 575 -47.79 -8.21 2.37
C ALA A 575 -48.53 -9.01 1.27
N HIS A 576 -47.94 -10.13 0.84
CA HIS A 576 -48.60 -11.12 0.00
C HIS A 576 -48.22 -12.54 0.46
N PRO A 577 -48.98 -13.15 1.39
CA PRO A 577 -48.75 -14.52 1.82
C PRO A 577 -48.77 -15.49 0.63
N GLY A 578 -47.78 -16.37 0.54
CA GLY A 578 -47.57 -17.23 -0.64
C GLY A 578 -46.65 -16.64 -1.71
N ALA A 579 -46.14 -15.42 -1.54
CA ALA A 579 -45.06 -14.88 -2.38
C ALA A 579 -43.78 -15.72 -2.28
N ASP A 580 -42.89 -15.57 -3.25
CA ASP A 580 -41.51 -16.07 -3.13
C ASP A 580 -40.54 -14.98 -2.71
N VAL A 581 -39.42 -15.39 -2.12
CA VAL A 581 -38.36 -14.49 -1.70
C VAL A 581 -37.02 -14.96 -2.25
N VAL A 582 -36.23 -14.03 -2.77
CA VAL A 582 -34.87 -14.21 -3.26
C VAL A 582 -33.97 -13.22 -2.51
N ALA A 583 -33.18 -13.73 -1.56
CA ALA A 583 -32.39 -12.91 -0.65
C ALA A 583 -30.89 -13.28 -0.71
N ILE A 584 -30.03 -12.31 -1.02
CA ILE A 584 -28.58 -12.51 -1.08
C ILE A 584 -27.92 -11.89 0.17
N SER A 585 -27.21 -12.70 0.94
CA SER A 585 -26.55 -12.33 2.21
C SER A 585 -27.46 -11.48 3.13
N PRO A 586 -28.72 -11.87 3.38
CA PRO A 586 -29.65 -11.02 4.12
C PRO A 586 -29.26 -10.92 5.60
N GLN A 587 -29.51 -9.76 6.19
CA GLN A 587 -29.69 -9.67 7.64
C GLN A 587 -31.11 -10.15 7.98
N SER A 588 -31.27 -10.90 9.06
CA SER A 588 -32.58 -11.30 9.57
C SER A 588 -33.25 -10.17 10.38
N THR A 589 -32.46 -9.42 11.13
CA THR A 589 -32.83 -8.27 11.96
C THR A 589 -31.53 -7.59 12.40
N LEU A 590 -31.56 -6.34 12.85
CA LEU A 590 -30.44 -5.72 13.58
C LEU A 590 -30.75 -5.48 15.06
N ASP A 591 -31.84 -6.04 15.57
CA ASP A 591 -32.11 -6.07 17.00
C ASP A 591 -30.98 -6.78 17.75
N LYS A 592 -30.21 -6.02 18.53
CA LYS A 592 -29.04 -6.51 19.27
C LYS A 592 -29.39 -7.52 20.36
N THR A 593 -30.64 -7.60 20.80
CA THR A 593 -31.10 -8.64 21.73
C THR A 593 -31.18 -10.00 21.05
N LEU A 594 -31.46 -10.02 19.74
CA LEU A 594 -31.61 -11.20 18.90
C LEU A 594 -30.32 -11.58 18.16
N VAL A 595 -29.53 -10.58 17.75
CA VAL A 595 -28.27 -10.74 17.00
C VAL A 595 -27.09 -10.01 17.69
N PRO A 596 -26.73 -10.40 18.92
CA PRO A 596 -25.64 -9.73 19.65
C PRO A 596 -24.28 -9.84 18.95
N TRP A 597 -24.11 -10.84 18.07
CA TRP A 597 -22.90 -11.07 17.28
C TRP A 597 -22.78 -10.20 16.02
N GLU A 598 -23.83 -9.50 15.56
CA GLU A 598 -23.76 -8.62 14.37
C GLU A 598 -23.05 -7.30 14.72
N THR A 599 -21.94 -6.97 14.05
CA THR A 599 -21.04 -5.85 14.40
C THR A 599 -20.95 -4.75 13.36
N ARG A 600 -21.52 -4.94 12.16
CA ARG A 600 -21.27 -4.10 10.97
C ARG A 600 -22.09 -2.81 10.95
N TYR A 601 -23.37 -2.88 11.28
CA TYR A 601 -24.34 -1.83 10.91
C TYR A 601 -24.83 -0.98 12.09
N LYS A 602 -23.88 -0.39 12.83
CA LYS A 602 -24.13 0.38 14.06
C LYS A 602 -25.23 1.45 13.92
N VAL A 603 -25.28 2.10 12.77
CA VAL A 603 -26.17 3.23 12.50
C VAL A 603 -27.66 2.86 12.46
N ALA A 604 -27.97 1.57 12.38
CA ALA A 604 -29.32 1.06 12.32
C ALA A 604 -29.68 0.16 13.52
N TRP A 605 -28.82 0.09 14.54
CA TRP A 605 -29.07 -0.70 15.77
C TRP A 605 -30.17 -0.09 16.64
N ASP A 606 -30.31 1.25 16.64
CA ASP A 606 -31.31 1.95 17.45
C ASP A 606 -32.69 2.04 16.78
N ARG A 607 -32.87 1.39 15.62
CA ARG A 607 -34.16 1.36 14.90
C ARG A 607 -35.11 0.34 15.54
N ASP A 608 -36.41 0.57 15.40
CA ASP A 608 -37.43 -0.34 15.91
C ASP A 608 -37.61 -1.55 14.97
N TYR A 609 -37.24 -2.75 15.44
CA TYR A 609 -37.42 -4.03 14.75
C TYR A 609 -38.58 -4.85 15.34
N SER A 610 -39.50 -4.22 16.05
CA SER A 610 -40.74 -4.84 16.48
C SER A 610 -41.79 -4.87 15.35
N GLY A 611 -42.92 -5.53 15.64
CA GLY A 611 -44.05 -5.64 14.72
C GLY A 611 -43.89 -6.72 13.63
N LYS A 612 -44.91 -6.86 12.80
CA LYS A 612 -45.03 -7.97 11.81
C LYS A 612 -43.98 -7.96 10.70
N TYR A 613 -43.36 -6.81 10.43
CA TYR A 613 -42.27 -6.67 9.46
C TYR A 613 -40.91 -6.52 10.15
N GLY A 614 -40.83 -6.72 11.47
CA GLY A 614 -39.65 -6.45 12.29
C GLY A 614 -38.51 -7.45 12.09
N ASP A 615 -38.80 -8.73 12.28
CA ASP A 615 -37.87 -9.83 12.10
C ASP A 615 -38.15 -10.56 10.78
N ALA A 616 -37.20 -10.48 9.85
CA ALA A 616 -37.32 -11.07 8.53
C ALA A 616 -37.34 -12.60 8.55
N ALA A 617 -36.72 -13.24 9.54
CA ALA A 617 -36.75 -14.70 9.69
C ALA A 617 -38.14 -15.18 10.10
N GLU A 618 -38.83 -14.44 10.97
CA GLU A 618 -40.19 -14.74 11.39
C GLU A 618 -41.24 -14.33 10.34
N ALA A 619 -41.12 -13.12 9.79
CA ALA A 619 -42.04 -12.59 8.78
C ALA A 619 -42.10 -13.50 7.54
N SER A 620 -40.93 -13.93 7.03
CA SER A 620 -40.86 -14.72 5.81
C SER A 620 -41.43 -16.15 5.92
N ARG A 621 -41.88 -16.61 7.09
CA ARG A 621 -42.59 -17.90 7.25
C ARG A 621 -43.88 -17.98 6.42
N THR A 622 -44.49 -16.84 6.11
CA THR A 622 -45.71 -16.76 5.28
C THR A 622 -45.44 -16.88 3.77
N ALA A 623 -44.18 -16.80 3.35
CA ALA A 623 -43.79 -16.96 1.96
C ALA A 623 -43.92 -18.43 1.52
N ARG A 624 -44.22 -18.67 0.25
CA ARG A 624 -44.23 -20.01 -0.33
C ARG A 624 -42.82 -20.61 -0.37
N ARG A 625 -41.80 -19.80 -0.69
CA ARG A 625 -40.41 -20.22 -0.73
C ARG A 625 -39.46 -19.05 -0.47
N VAL A 626 -38.41 -19.28 0.32
CA VAL A 626 -37.37 -18.29 0.64
C VAL A 626 -36.02 -18.83 0.20
N ASN A 627 -35.48 -18.34 -0.91
CA ASN A 627 -34.14 -18.72 -1.37
C ASN A 627 -33.10 -17.77 -0.74
N ILE A 628 -32.23 -18.32 0.12
CA ILE A 628 -31.18 -17.57 0.81
C ILE A 628 -29.81 -17.95 0.25
N PHE A 629 -29.16 -17.00 -0.41
CA PHE A 629 -27.80 -17.16 -0.94
C PHE A 629 -26.81 -16.56 0.04
N TYR A 630 -25.85 -17.33 0.54
CA TYR A 630 -24.87 -16.82 1.51
C TYR A 630 -23.58 -17.65 1.54
N ASP A 631 -22.48 -17.05 2.01
CA ASP A 631 -21.26 -17.80 2.31
C ASP A 631 -21.31 -18.36 3.73
N PRO A 632 -21.34 -19.70 3.92
CA PRO A 632 -21.34 -20.30 5.26
C PRO A 632 -20.02 -20.11 6.04
N TYR A 633 -18.96 -19.62 5.39
CA TYR A 633 -17.70 -19.30 6.04
C TYR A 633 -17.55 -17.81 6.40
N GLU A 634 -18.56 -16.98 6.12
CA GLU A 634 -18.68 -15.63 6.63
C GLU A 634 -19.52 -15.67 7.92
N PRO A 635 -18.92 -15.54 9.12
CA PRO A 635 -19.61 -15.84 10.38
C PRO A 635 -20.87 -15.01 10.62
N LEU A 636 -20.85 -13.72 10.26
CA LEU A 636 -21.98 -12.82 10.45
C LEU A 636 -23.14 -13.18 9.51
N ASP A 637 -22.84 -13.45 8.25
CA ASP A 637 -23.88 -13.86 7.28
C ASP A 637 -24.46 -15.23 7.62
N ARG A 638 -23.60 -16.17 8.05
CA ARG A 638 -24.05 -17.46 8.56
C ARG A 638 -24.98 -17.30 9.74
N GLY A 639 -24.64 -16.46 10.72
CA GLY A 639 -25.48 -16.21 11.89
C GLY A 639 -26.88 -15.72 11.51
N HIS A 640 -27.01 -14.88 10.48
CA HIS A 640 -28.31 -14.43 9.98
C HIS A 640 -29.04 -15.53 9.23
N ALA A 641 -28.37 -16.24 8.32
CA ALA A 641 -28.96 -17.32 7.53
C ALA A 641 -29.44 -18.50 8.42
N ASP A 642 -28.75 -18.76 9.53
CA ASP A 642 -29.09 -19.84 10.45
C ASP A 642 -30.44 -19.57 11.16
N ARG A 643 -30.85 -18.31 11.36
CA ARG A 643 -32.16 -17.94 11.97
C ARG A 643 -33.38 -18.28 11.12
N PHE A 644 -33.23 -18.49 9.81
CA PHE A 644 -34.36 -18.78 8.91
C PHE A 644 -34.75 -20.26 8.95
N GLU A 645 -35.53 -20.68 9.94
CA GLU A 645 -35.79 -22.11 10.24
C GLU A 645 -37.04 -22.73 9.58
N GLY A 646 -37.80 -21.96 8.78
CA GLY A 646 -39.03 -22.46 8.14
C GLY A 646 -38.79 -23.56 7.09
N GLU A 647 -39.77 -24.45 6.91
CA GLU A 647 -39.73 -25.51 5.87
C GLU A 647 -39.71 -24.93 4.44
N ASN A 648 -40.19 -23.70 4.28
CA ASN A 648 -40.15 -22.93 3.04
C ASN A 648 -38.75 -22.38 2.69
N VAL A 649 -37.76 -22.50 3.58
CA VAL A 649 -36.43 -21.91 3.42
C VAL A 649 -35.49 -22.85 2.66
N VAL A 650 -34.96 -22.38 1.53
CA VAL A 650 -33.93 -23.05 0.74
C VAL A 650 -32.60 -22.32 0.90
N ARG A 651 -31.66 -22.98 1.60
CA ARG A 651 -30.32 -22.44 1.88
C ARG A 651 -29.34 -22.78 0.75
N LEU A 652 -29.10 -21.81 -0.12
CA LEU A 652 -28.19 -21.91 -1.27
C LEU A 652 -26.78 -21.46 -0.86
N ARG A 653 -26.01 -22.41 -0.33
CA ARG A 653 -24.68 -22.15 0.24
C ARG A 653 -23.65 -21.86 -0.84
N ALA A 654 -22.91 -20.77 -0.71
CA ALA A 654 -21.84 -20.34 -1.60
C ALA A 654 -20.49 -20.22 -0.87
N PRO A 655 -19.84 -21.35 -0.50
CA PRO A 655 -18.62 -21.34 0.28
C PRO A 655 -17.48 -20.53 -0.35
N LEU A 656 -16.79 -19.75 0.49
CA LEU A 656 -15.56 -19.01 0.18
C LEU A 656 -15.76 -17.87 -0.83
N MET A 657 -16.96 -17.30 -0.89
CA MET A 657 -17.35 -16.18 -1.75
C MET A 657 -17.49 -14.84 -1.00
N GLY A 658 -17.47 -14.87 0.34
CA GLY A 658 -17.60 -13.73 1.25
C GLY A 658 -18.96 -13.01 1.19
N HIS A 659 -19.06 -11.88 1.90
CA HIS A 659 -20.31 -11.13 2.06
C HIS A 659 -20.89 -10.56 0.75
N ARG A 660 -20.05 -9.94 -0.09
CA ARG A 660 -20.45 -9.37 -1.40
C ARG A 660 -20.65 -10.46 -2.46
N LEU A 661 -21.42 -11.49 -2.12
CA LEU A 661 -21.69 -12.66 -2.95
C LEU A 661 -22.24 -12.27 -4.32
N GLY A 662 -23.14 -11.28 -4.40
CA GLY A 662 -23.67 -10.78 -5.68
C GLY A 662 -22.56 -10.34 -6.64
N SER A 663 -21.59 -9.55 -6.15
CA SER A 663 -20.43 -9.12 -6.94
C SER A 663 -19.56 -10.30 -7.36
N SER A 664 -19.29 -11.25 -6.46
CA SER A 664 -18.53 -12.47 -6.76
C SER A 664 -19.19 -13.29 -7.87
N LEU A 665 -20.52 -13.49 -7.81
CA LEU A 665 -21.27 -14.20 -8.84
C LEU A 665 -21.28 -13.45 -10.18
N ASN A 666 -21.31 -12.11 -10.15
CA ASN A 666 -21.28 -11.28 -11.34
C ASN A 666 -19.93 -11.34 -12.05
N GLN A 667 -18.82 -11.26 -11.30
CA GLN A 667 -17.47 -11.41 -11.84
C GLN A 667 -17.25 -12.78 -12.52
N MET A 668 -17.93 -13.82 -12.03
CA MET A 668 -17.92 -15.15 -12.66
C MET A 668 -18.90 -15.30 -13.84
N GLY A 669 -19.69 -14.27 -14.16
CA GLY A 669 -20.68 -14.31 -15.23
C GLY A 669 -21.89 -15.22 -14.94
N ILE A 670 -22.10 -15.64 -13.68
CA ILE A 670 -23.17 -16.58 -13.32
C ILE A 670 -24.32 -15.95 -12.52
N LEU A 671 -24.22 -14.67 -12.14
CA LEU A 671 -25.26 -13.99 -11.36
C LEU A 671 -26.61 -13.97 -12.07
N SER A 672 -26.67 -13.39 -13.28
CA SER A 672 -27.93 -13.21 -14.02
C SER A 672 -28.73 -14.50 -14.20
N PRO A 673 -28.17 -15.63 -14.70
CA PRO A 673 -28.95 -16.85 -14.86
C PRO A 673 -29.42 -17.46 -13.53
N ILE A 674 -28.66 -17.27 -12.43
CA ILE A 674 -29.08 -17.74 -11.10
C ILE A 674 -30.27 -16.92 -10.60
N ILE A 675 -30.18 -15.59 -10.67
CA ILE A 675 -31.23 -14.70 -10.17
C ILE A 675 -32.50 -14.80 -11.02
N LEU A 676 -32.39 -14.82 -12.35
CA LEU A 676 -33.55 -14.98 -13.23
C LEU A 676 -34.30 -16.28 -12.95
N GLY A 677 -33.57 -17.39 -12.81
CA GLY A 677 -34.19 -18.67 -12.44
C GLY A 677 -34.81 -18.66 -11.03
N ALA A 678 -34.25 -17.90 -10.10
CA ALA A 678 -34.83 -17.76 -8.76
C ALA A 678 -36.15 -16.97 -8.79
N LEU A 679 -36.19 -15.91 -9.61
CA LEU A 679 -37.37 -15.05 -9.77
C LEU A 679 -38.50 -15.77 -10.51
N ASP A 680 -38.22 -16.49 -11.61
CA ASP A 680 -39.26 -17.24 -12.33
C ASP A 680 -39.67 -18.56 -11.63
N GLY A 681 -38.89 -19.01 -10.63
CA GLY A 681 -39.15 -20.21 -9.85
C GLY A 681 -38.54 -21.50 -10.42
N SER A 682 -37.80 -21.43 -11.51
CA SER A 682 -37.14 -22.57 -12.16
C SER A 682 -35.82 -23.00 -11.48
N LEU A 683 -35.24 -22.16 -10.61
CA LEU A 683 -33.97 -22.46 -9.94
C LEU A 683 -34.13 -23.62 -8.94
N THR A 684 -33.46 -24.71 -9.25
CA THR A 684 -33.26 -25.85 -8.34
C THR A 684 -31.91 -25.74 -7.63
N GLU A 685 -31.79 -26.37 -6.47
CA GLU A 685 -30.50 -26.47 -5.77
C GLU A 685 -29.41 -27.10 -6.64
N LEU A 686 -29.77 -28.16 -7.38
CA LEU A 686 -28.86 -28.85 -8.28
C LEU A 686 -28.32 -27.90 -9.36
N GLU A 687 -29.19 -27.08 -9.95
CA GLU A 687 -28.80 -26.12 -10.98
C GLU A 687 -27.92 -25.00 -10.41
N PHE A 688 -28.28 -24.49 -9.23
CA PHE A 688 -27.43 -23.54 -8.51
C PHE A 688 -26.03 -24.10 -8.28
N TYR A 689 -25.91 -25.31 -7.71
CA TYR A 689 -24.61 -25.91 -7.42
C TYR A 689 -23.83 -26.31 -8.68
N ARG A 690 -24.51 -26.63 -9.79
CA ARG A 690 -23.85 -26.81 -11.10
C ARG A 690 -23.18 -25.52 -11.56
N ARG A 691 -23.92 -24.40 -11.58
CA ARG A 691 -23.40 -23.08 -11.96
C ARG A 691 -22.29 -22.60 -11.03
N LEU A 692 -22.46 -22.81 -9.73
CA LEU A 692 -21.49 -22.41 -8.72
C LEU A 692 -20.13 -23.13 -8.85
N ARG A 693 -20.01 -24.22 -9.64
CA ARG A 693 -18.70 -24.84 -9.92
C ARG A 693 -17.76 -23.93 -10.69
N ALA A 694 -18.26 -22.92 -11.41
CA ALA A 694 -17.45 -21.90 -12.07
C ALA A 694 -16.46 -21.21 -11.11
N ARG A 695 -16.76 -21.18 -9.80
CA ARG A 695 -15.84 -20.68 -8.77
C ARG A 695 -14.49 -21.39 -8.76
N ARG A 696 -14.39 -22.63 -9.27
CA ARG A 696 -13.11 -23.35 -9.33
C ARG A 696 -12.06 -22.64 -10.17
N ASP A 697 -12.49 -21.79 -11.09
CA ASP A 697 -11.63 -20.97 -11.95
C ASP A 697 -11.47 -19.54 -11.40
N SER A 698 -12.16 -19.19 -10.31
CA SER A 698 -11.98 -17.91 -9.62
C SER A 698 -10.69 -17.93 -8.79
N ALA A 699 -9.78 -16.99 -9.09
CA ALA A 699 -8.52 -16.83 -8.36
C ALA A 699 -8.75 -16.63 -6.85
N ARG A 700 -9.76 -15.83 -6.49
CA ARG A 700 -10.20 -15.64 -5.10
C ARG A 700 -10.56 -16.96 -4.43
N TYR A 701 -11.42 -17.77 -5.06
CA TYR A 701 -11.85 -19.06 -4.51
C TYR A 701 -10.67 -20.00 -4.29
N GLN A 702 -9.81 -20.12 -5.30
CA GLN A 702 -8.63 -20.99 -5.26
C GLN A 702 -7.70 -20.61 -4.10
N ARG A 703 -7.44 -19.31 -3.92
CA ARG A 703 -6.64 -18.78 -2.81
C ARG A 703 -7.30 -19.06 -1.47
N GLU A 704 -8.57 -18.67 -1.29
CA GLU A 704 -9.30 -18.86 -0.03
C GLU A 704 -9.35 -20.34 0.39
N LEU A 705 -9.47 -21.24 -0.60
CA LEU A 705 -9.40 -22.68 -0.38
C LEU A 705 -7.98 -23.10 0.02
N PHE A 706 -6.96 -22.67 -0.71
CA PHE A 706 -5.56 -22.97 -0.41
C PHE A 706 -5.16 -22.51 0.99
N THR A 707 -5.42 -21.26 1.34
CA THR A 707 -5.12 -20.68 2.67
C THR A 707 -5.79 -21.48 3.78
N ARG A 708 -7.06 -21.84 3.63
CA ARG A 708 -7.76 -22.65 4.65
C ARG A 708 -7.21 -24.08 4.75
N VAL A 709 -6.84 -24.70 3.63
CA VAL A 709 -6.24 -26.04 3.62
C VAL A 709 -4.87 -26.01 4.33
N VAL A 710 -4.06 -24.98 4.08
CA VAL A 710 -2.77 -24.76 4.77
C VAL A 710 -2.98 -24.51 6.26
N ALA A 711 -3.88 -23.59 6.64
CA ALA A 711 -4.16 -23.26 8.04
C ALA A 711 -4.66 -24.47 8.85
N LYS A 712 -5.36 -25.41 8.21
CA LYS A 712 -5.79 -26.68 8.81
C LYS A 712 -4.70 -27.77 8.87
N GLY A 713 -3.47 -27.46 8.42
CA GLY A 713 -2.35 -28.41 8.43
C GLY A 713 -2.38 -29.46 7.32
N HIS A 714 -3.30 -29.37 6.35
CA HIS A 714 -3.43 -30.34 5.26
C HIS A 714 -2.42 -30.07 4.12
N LYS A 715 -1.12 -30.09 4.43
CA LYS A 715 -0.04 -29.66 3.51
C LYS A 715 -0.06 -30.40 2.16
N ASP A 716 -0.33 -31.70 2.14
CA ASP A 716 -0.35 -32.46 0.88
C ASP A 716 -1.53 -32.10 -0.02
N LEU A 717 -2.70 -31.81 0.56
CA LEU A 717 -3.84 -31.29 -0.19
C LEU A 717 -3.55 -29.90 -0.73
N ALA A 718 -2.88 -29.04 0.05
CA ALA A 718 -2.45 -27.73 -0.41
C ALA A 718 -1.48 -27.85 -1.59
N ARG A 719 -0.49 -28.75 -1.53
CA ARG A 719 0.43 -29.01 -2.66
C ARG A 719 -0.28 -29.52 -3.91
N ARG A 720 -1.26 -30.43 -3.76
CA ARG A 720 -2.06 -30.91 -4.90
C ARG A 720 -2.92 -29.80 -5.52
N LEU A 721 -3.62 -29.03 -4.69
CA LEU A 721 -4.42 -27.90 -5.13
C LEU A 721 -3.54 -26.86 -5.83
N GLY A 722 -2.41 -26.49 -5.23
CA GLY A 722 -1.52 -25.49 -5.77
C GLY A 722 -0.94 -25.90 -7.12
N ARG A 723 -0.51 -27.15 -7.27
CA ARG A 723 -0.09 -27.68 -8.59
C ARG A 723 -1.23 -27.69 -9.61
N TRP A 724 -2.45 -28.04 -9.20
CA TRP A 724 -3.60 -28.04 -10.10
C TRP A 724 -3.94 -26.64 -10.62
N VAL A 725 -3.88 -25.63 -9.74
CA VAL A 725 -4.10 -24.21 -10.09
C VAL A 725 -3.00 -23.71 -11.01
N LEU A 726 -1.73 -23.87 -10.62
CA LEU A 726 -0.59 -23.33 -11.36
C LEU A 726 -0.37 -23.99 -12.74
N ALA A 727 -0.94 -25.19 -12.96
CA ALA A 727 -0.95 -25.82 -14.27
C ALA A 727 -1.99 -25.23 -15.25
N ARG A 728 -2.92 -24.39 -14.76
CA ARG A 728 -4.07 -23.84 -15.52
C ARG A 728 -4.08 -22.31 -15.60
N GLY A 729 -3.19 -21.64 -14.88
CA GLY A 729 -3.04 -20.19 -14.82
C GLY A 729 -2.03 -19.83 -13.75
N ASP A 730 -1.68 -18.54 -13.59
CA ASP A 730 -0.87 -18.11 -12.45
C ASP A 730 -1.77 -17.70 -11.28
N ASN A 731 -1.31 -17.97 -10.07
CA ASN A 731 -1.87 -17.44 -8.85
C ASN A 731 -0.71 -17.18 -7.88
N ARG A 732 -0.29 -15.92 -7.80
CA ARG A 732 0.90 -15.49 -7.07
C ARG A 732 0.86 -15.92 -5.59
N ALA A 733 -0.28 -15.77 -4.92
CA ALA A 733 -0.43 -16.14 -3.52
C ALA A 733 -0.23 -17.66 -3.30
N ILE A 734 -0.76 -18.49 -4.20
CA ILE A 734 -0.56 -19.94 -4.16
C ILE A 734 0.89 -20.31 -4.47
N ARG A 735 1.52 -19.68 -5.46
CA ARG A 735 2.94 -19.90 -5.81
C ARG A 735 3.87 -19.61 -4.64
N LEU A 736 3.72 -18.44 -4.01
CA LEU A 736 4.49 -18.09 -2.80
C LEU A 736 4.15 -19.00 -1.62
N GLY A 737 2.88 -19.37 -1.48
CA GLY A 737 2.43 -20.30 -0.45
C GLY A 737 3.08 -21.68 -0.56
N LEU A 738 3.21 -22.21 -1.79
CA LEU A 738 3.87 -23.49 -2.05
C LEU A 738 5.36 -23.46 -1.72
N GLN A 739 6.06 -22.35 -1.96
CA GLN A 739 7.48 -22.21 -1.60
C GLN A 739 7.71 -22.30 -0.08
N LYS A 740 6.69 -21.95 0.72
CA LYS A 740 6.74 -21.99 2.20
C LYS A 740 6.33 -23.34 2.80
N LEU A 741 5.80 -24.28 1.99
CA LEU A 741 5.23 -25.56 2.44
C LEU A 741 6.20 -26.73 2.34
#